data_AF-A0A9P9G7T8-F1
#
_entry.id   AF-A0A9P9G7T8-F1
#
_cell.length_a   1.000
_cell.length_b   1.000
_cell.length_c   1.000
_cell.angle_alpha   90.00
_cell.angle_beta   90.00
_cell.angle_gamma   90.00
#
_symmetry.space_group_name_H-M   'P 1'
#
loop_
_entity.id
_entity.type
_entity.pdbx_description
1 polymer ?
#
loop_
_entity_poly.entity_id
_entity_poly.type
_entity_poly.pdbx_seq_one_letter_code
_entity_poly.pdbx_strand_id
1 'polypeptide(L)'
;MAENKYLTIDKDSFPYVFIKNVDIPLKTYEKGLLRANVFLPKDAAPFGDRTYPVIATYGPYGKDVRYEVFYKKSWEQLNPDMKSTHAAWETPDPAYWTSKGYIVVRVDERGAGQSPGLLDTMSRGTSEAFFDVIEWAAEQEWSSGKVGLLGISYYAGTQWRVAARKPKGLAAIIPWEGMSDYYRDRVRHGGILSDRFIDFWWNNGVSPNQYGKPGRSARKWGEDTLEGDLDEETLLKSRRDQTVDTAVHKFRDEEYYRTRDFDVEAIEVPLLSVANWGGILLHLRGNVLGWIRASSKYKFLHFIVGRHDLPFYYPESAEVQLSFFNSFLKDDDTDGWKSGKQPRVRLTLRKGEAGVDDPERERGFPSRNEADWPLPGTNYTKFYLTSENALSTKPSSPLSTVEYDALNGEPIRFAYKTSSALEITGHIVAHLTVAATRKSADAAPPSDIDLFITLRKINAKGEEVFYTGTMGDPVPIVKGWQRVSLRKVDESNKLHKEYLPYRNYYSVDVQPVEENQKYEVDVEVWPTNVVLEPQETLVLEIAGHDTQGVGKFSHEHPDDRDLKVFDGKNSITVVVKVKTALFGPLSKIPGPVIGRWTNLVVKYYTLCGRRMQYIDSLFTQYGPVVRISPTDVGINDPDAVKVIQKVSGGFKKSAWYDKTGPGMLGMRDREKHARRRRLLAHPLSNSSLPVFESLIRAKVDLAMRQMENEYRSLGYTDCHKWFSFMATDIIGDLTFGSSFRMLEQGRRSQYVEDLQAVMPTVNKRIELSPFFDLMFLLPLPQVKKFSERFQRILKYGEESIRRLQLAQVTGSLDTPIFFEKIMNPKNKENALTDLEMQQEAAELMITGTDTTSNTLTYLVWSVLENPGIRARLEEEVSMLSANFKDADLVKLPYLNAVVKESLRLYGAASGAHQRDVPNGGWETCGYMIPDTATVSTQAFSLHRLPQVFSNPYKFDPERWLSPTAEMQDAYIPFGGGPRICLGIHLAYMELRVTTAVLFRKFRGAQVHASMTQDDMELENYTLIAPKSHKCLITL
;
A
#
# COMPACT_ATOMS: atom_id res chain seq x y z
N MET A 1 -56.62 25.83 -24.95
CA MET A 1 -56.52 25.82 -23.47
C MET A 1 -57.39 26.96 -22.98
N ALA A 2 -58.17 26.75 -21.91
CA ALA A 2 -58.86 27.86 -21.28
C ALA A 2 -57.83 28.91 -20.84
N GLU A 3 -58.19 30.19 -20.90
CA GLU A 3 -57.33 31.28 -20.44
C GLU A 3 -56.99 31.05 -18.95
N ASN A 4 -55.69 31.02 -18.60
CA ASN A 4 -55.25 30.76 -17.23
C ASN A 4 -55.62 31.95 -16.34
N LYS A 5 -56.79 31.86 -15.69
CA LYS A 5 -57.35 32.89 -14.81
C LYS A 5 -56.52 33.16 -13.55
N TYR A 6 -55.54 32.31 -13.23
CA TYR A 6 -54.71 32.41 -12.03
C TYR A 6 -53.35 33.08 -12.28
N LEU A 7 -53.03 33.36 -13.54
CA LEU A 7 -51.79 34.00 -13.94
C LEU A 7 -51.76 35.46 -13.45
N THR A 8 -50.69 35.85 -12.77
CA THR A 8 -50.47 37.25 -12.37
C THR A 8 -49.09 37.73 -12.82
N ILE A 9 -48.98 39.03 -13.12
CA ILE A 9 -47.73 39.67 -13.55
C ILE A 9 -47.51 40.90 -12.67
N ASP A 10 -46.38 40.96 -11.99
CA ASP A 10 -45.90 42.12 -11.23
C ASP A 10 -44.60 42.64 -11.85
N LYS A 11 -44.62 43.86 -12.37
CA LYS A 11 -43.48 44.50 -13.07
C LYS A 11 -42.75 45.53 -12.20
N ASP A 12 -43.38 45.93 -11.10
CA ASP A 12 -43.09 47.19 -10.44
C ASP A 12 -42.54 46.99 -9.03
N SER A 13 -43.03 45.98 -8.30
CA SER A 13 -42.68 45.78 -6.88
C SER A 13 -41.27 45.23 -6.64
N PHE A 14 -40.61 44.70 -7.68
CA PHE A 14 -39.36 43.96 -7.58
C PHE A 14 -38.30 44.45 -8.59
N PRO A 15 -37.00 44.14 -8.39
CA PRO A 15 -35.96 44.46 -9.37
C PRO A 15 -36.06 43.65 -10.68
N TYR A 16 -37.00 42.73 -10.77
CA TYR A 16 -37.33 41.88 -11.92
C TYR A 16 -38.83 41.89 -12.18
N VAL A 17 -39.26 41.44 -13.36
CA VAL A 17 -40.66 41.11 -13.59
C VAL A 17 -40.95 39.72 -13.02
N PHE A 18 -41.98 39.62 -12.20
CA PHE A 18 -42.44 38.37 -11.61
C PHE A 18 -43.75 37.93 -12.26
N ILE A 19 -43.73 36.78 -12.93
CA ILE A 19 -44.91 36.13 -13.48
C ILE A 19 -45.21 34.90 -12.63
N LYS A 20 -46.39 34.86 -12.02
CA LYS A 20 -46.79 33.79 -11.10
C LYS A 20 -47.83 32.88 -11.75
N ASN A 21 -47.76 31.58 -11.42
CA ASN A 21 -48.71 30.54 -11.82
C ASN A 21 -48.83 30.36 -13.35
N VAL A 22 -47.72 30.43 -14.08
CA VAL A 22 -47.69 30.11 -15.51
C VAL A 22 -47.97 28.63 -15.72
N ASP A 23 -48.87 28.30 -16.66
CA ASP A 23 -49.19 26.92 -17.01
C ASP A 23 -48.20 26.38 -18.04
N ILE A 24 -47.57 25.26 -17.73
CA ILE A 24 -46.70 24.51 -18.63
C ILE A 24 -47.45 23.23 -19.04
N PRO A 25 -47.89 23.09 -20.30
CA PRO A 25 -48.59 21.90 -20.75
C PRO A 25 -47.64 20.71 -20.86
N LEU A 26 -48.03 19.57 -20.30
CA LEU A 26 -47.30 18.31 -20.43
C LEU A 26 -47.60 17.66 -21.78
N LYS A 27 -46.54 17.32 -22.52
CA LYS A 27 -46.57 16.73 -23.87
C LYS A 27 -46.09 15.29 -23.87
N THR A 28 -45.11 14.93 -23.03
CA THR A 28 -44.37 13.66 -23.15
C THR A 28 -44.88 12.55 -22.23
N TYR A 29 -45.48 12.89 -21.08
CA TYR A 29 -45.94 11.90 -20.10
C TYR A 29 -47.22 12.35 -19.40
N GLU A 30 -48.32 11.61 -19.64
CA GLU A 30 -49.68 11.87 -19.14
C GLU A 30 -50.18 13.31 -19.34
N LYS A 31 -51.24 13.50 -20.14
CA LYS A 31 -51.77 14.85 -20.41
C LYS A 31 -52.11 15.56 -19.10
N GLY A 32 -51.62 16.78 -18.96
CA GLY A 32 -51.78 17.59 -17.76
C GLY A 32 -51.04 18.90 -17.91
N LEU A 33 -50.85 19.58 -16.79
CA LEU A 33 -50.09 20.83 -16.76
C LEU A 33 -49.34 20.96 -15.43
N LEU A 34 -48.26 21.72 -15.45
CA LEU A 34 -47.50 22.13 -14.26
C LEU A 34 -47.66 23.65 -14.06
N ARG A 35 -47.54 24.12 -12.82
CA ARG A 35 -47.48 25.56 -12.54
C ARG A 35 -46.07 26.03 -12.19
N ALA A 36 -45.70 27.14 -12.80
CA ALA A 36 -44.40 27.76 -12.70
C ALA A 36 -44.47 29.21 -12.24
N ASN A 37 -43.37 29.67 -11.64
CA ASN A 37 -43.06 31.05 -11.38
C ASN A 37 -41.87 31.45 -12.27
N VAL A 38 -41.98 32.57 -12.98
CA VAL A 38 -40.96 33.08 -13.90
C VAL A 38 -40.48 34.45 -13.44
N PHE A 39 -39.17 34.63 -13.36
CA PHE A 39 -38.49 35.85 -12.94
C PHE A 39 -37.63 36.37 -14.08
N LEU A 40 -37.95 37.55 -14.60
CA LEU A 40 -37.33 38.12 -15.79
C LEU A 40 -36.56 39.41 -15.48
N PRO A 41 -35.40 39.66 -16.11
CA PRO A 41 -34.85 41.01 -16.20
C PRO A 41 -35.89 42.00 -16.75
N LYS A 42 -35.90 43.25 -16.29
CA LYS A 42 -36.95 44.23 -16.67
C LYS A 42 -36.98 44.56 -18.16
N ASP A 43 -35.87 44.40 -18.86
CA ASP A 43 -35.73 44.62 -20.30
C ASP A 43 -35.92 43.34 -21.14
N ALA A 44 -36.31 42.21 -20.51
CA ALA A 44 -36.61 40.99 -21.23
C ALA A 44 -37.96 41.08 -21.96
N ALA A 45 -38.06 40.46 -23.14
CA ALA A 45 -39.32 40.31 -23.87
C ALA A 45 -40.40 39.64 -22.98
N PRO A 46 -41.69 39.90 -23.20
CA PRO A 46 -42.26 40.93 -24.08
C PRO A 46 -42.26 42.33 -23.44
N PHE A 47 -41.67 42.51 -22.25
CA PHE A 47 -41.69 43.78 -21.53
C PHE A 47 -40.59 44.75 -21.96
N GLY A 48 -39.52 44.22 -22.54
CA GLY A 48 -38.53 44.92 -23.35
C GLY A 48 -38.25 44.18 -24.66
N ASP A 49 -37.04 44.32 -25.19
CA ASP A 49 -36.64 43.79 -26.50
C ASP A 49 -35.54 42.72 -26.44
N ARG A 50 -35.09 42.33 -25.24
CA ARG A 50 -34.00 41.37 -25.06
C ARG A 50 -34.48 39.97 -24.72
N THR A 51 -33.69 38.98 -25.11
CA THR A 51 -33.84 37.58 -24.72
C THR A 51 -32.67 37.15 -23.85
N TYR A 52 -32.93 36.29 -22.86
CA TYR A 52 -31.91 35.83 -21.93
C TYR A 52 -31.89 34.30 -21.80
N PRO A 53 -30.73 33.71 -21.47
CA PRO A 53 -30.69 32.31 -21.09
C PRO A 53 -31.47 32.05 -19.80
N VAL A 54 -31.94 30.81 -19.66
CA VAL A 54 -32.89 30.41 -18.61
C VAL A 54 -32.19 29.49 -17.62
N ILE A 55 -32.48 29.67 -16.33
CA ILE A 55 -32.14 28.73 -15.26
C ILE A 55 -33.45 28.13 -14.77
N ALA A 56 -33.61 26.82 -14.93
CA ALA A 56 -34.84 26.12 -14.56
C ALA A 56 -34.65 25.22 -13.33
N THR A 57 -35.63 25.23 -12.44
CA THR A 57 -35.74 24.31 -11.30
C THR A 57 -37.10 23.64 -11.28
N TYR A 58 -37.12 22.37 -10.85
CA TYR A 58 -38.32 21.54 -10.78
C TYR A 58 -38.22 20.62 -9.56
N GLY A 59 -39.19 20.72 -8.64
CA GLY A 59 -39.16 19.94 -7.41
C GLY A 59 -40.39 20.10 -6.51
N PRO A 60 -40.46 19.33 -5.42
CA PRO A 60 -41.69 19.14 -4.64
C PRO A 60 -41.84 20.09 -3.45
N TYR A 61 -40.86 20.94 -3.16
CA TYR A 61 -40.83 21.74 -1.93
C TYR A 61 -41.75 22.96 -1.93
N GLY A 62 -42.31 23.31 -3.09
CA GLY A 62 -43.23 24.43 -3.26
C GLY A 62 -42.53 25.68 -3.78
N LYS A 63 -42.87 26.07 -5.00
CA LYS A 63 -42.29 27.24 -5.70
C LYS A 63 -42.55 28.57 -5.00
N ASP A 64 -43.54 28.63 -4.11
CA ASP A 64 -43.96 29.82 -3.37
C ASP A 64 -43.51 29.80 -1.90
N VAL A 65 -42.81 28.76 -1.46
CA VAL A 65 -42.36 28.66 -0.06
C VAL A 65 -41.10 29.51 0.14
N ARG A 66 -41.23 30.54 0.98
CA ARG A 66 -40.14 31.45 1.35
C ARG A 66 -39.03 30.69 2.08
N TYR A 67 -37.77 30.93 1.72
CA TYR A 67 -36.61 30.33 2.41
C TYR A 67 -36.67 30.58 3.92
N GLU A 68 -36.91 31.83 4.34
CA GLU A 68 -36.97 32.21 5.76
C GLU A 68 -37.99 31.42 6.60
N VAL A 69 -39.04 30.90 5.94
CA VAL A 69 -40.05 30.05 6.57
C VAL A 69 -39.61 28.59 6.54
N PHE A 70 -39.07 28.13 5.40
CA PHE A 70 -38.61 26.76 5.24
C PHE A 70 -37.49 26.41 6.22
N TYR A 71 -36.45 27.25 6.31
CA TYR A 71 -35.34 27.06 7.25
C TYR A 71 -34.73 28.37 7.74
N LYS A 72 -35.34 28.92 8.79
CA LYS A 72 -34.96 30.21 9.39
C LYS A 72 -33.49 30.31 9.83
N LYS A 73 -32.95 29.29 10.53
CA LYS A 73 -31.55 29.31 11.03
C LYS A 73 -30.56 29.47 9.86
N SER A 74 -30.79 28.75 8.78
CA SER A 74 -29.97 28.82 7.57
C SER A 74 -30.10 30.18 6.89
N TRP A 75 -31.34 30.66 6.72
CA TRP A 75 -31.64 31.96 6.13
C TRP A 75 -30.86 33.12 6.79
N GLU A 76 -30.74 33.12 8.11
CA GLU A 76 -30.01 34.15 8.85
C GLU A 76 -28.52 34.22 8.44
N GLN A 77 -27.92 33.09 8.05
CA GLN A 77 -26.50 32.95 7.71
C GLN A 77 -26.19 33.12 6.20
N LEU A 78 -27.20 33.22 5.34
CA LEU A 78 -26.97 33.38 3.90
C LEU A 78 -26.24 34.68 3.57
N ASN A 79 -25.54 34.66 2.44
CA ASN A 79 -25.07 35.84 1.74
C ASN A 79 -26.24 36.86 1.59
N PRO A 80 -26.08 38.12 2.04
CA PRO A 80 -27.11 39.16 1.90
C PRO A 80 -27.63 39.35 0.47
N ASP A 81 -26.79 39.17 -0.54
CA ASP A 81 -27.16 39.31 -1.96
C ASP A 81 -28.12 38.21 -2.44
N MET A 82 -28.24 37.11 -1.69
CA MET A 82 -29.07 35.94 -1.99
C MET A 82 -30.36 35.89 -1.14
N LYS A 83 -30.76 37.03 -0.56
CA LYS A 83 -31.91 37.15 0.34
C LYS A 83 -33.10 37.90 -0.29
N SER A 84 -33.43 37.63 -1.56
CA SER A 84 -34.57 38.31 -2.19
C SER A 84 -35.93 37.91 -1.61
N THR A 85 -36.96 38.71 -1.90
CA THR A 85 -38.37 38.44 -1.51
C THR A 85 -38.90 37.11 -2.06
N HIS A 86 -38.28 36.54 -3.09
CA HIS A 86 -38.70 35.26 -3.66
C HIS A 86 -37.65 34.17 -3.53
N ALA A 87 -36.62 34.35 -2.70
CA ALA A 87 -35.66 33.30 -2.36
C ALA A 87 -36.38 32.07 -1.79
N ALA A 88 -36.02 30.89 -2.26
CA ALA A 88 -36.51 29.61 -1.74
C ALA A 88 -35.37 28.61 -1.53
N TRP A 89 -35.64 27.69 -0.61
CA TRP A 89 -34.73 26.62 -0.21
C TRP A 89 -34.17 25.86 -1.42
N GLU A 90 -32.84 25.71 -1.46
CA GLU A 90 -32.06 24.97 -2.47
C GLU A 90 -32.18 25.46 -3.93
N THR A 91 -32.78 26.63 -4.15
CA THR A 91 -32.95 27.20 -5.50
C THR A 91 -32.10 28.45 -5.71
N PRO A 92 -31.80 28.80 -6.98
CA PRO A 92 -31.14 30.05 -7.33
C PRO A 92 -31.96 31.27 -6.88
N ASP A 93 -31.31 32.29 -6.30
CA ASP A 93 -31.99 33.52 -5.93
C ASP A 93 -32.40 34.33 -7.17
N PRO A 94 -33.68 34.68 -7.35
CA PRO A 94 -34.14 35.35 -8.56
C PRO A 94 -33.60 36.77 -8.71
N ALA A 95 -33.36 37.54 -7.62
CA ALA A 95 -32.80 38.88 -7.74
C ALA A 95 -31.35 38.84 -8.23
N TYR A 96 -30.54 37.95 -7.64
CA TYR A 96 -29.15 37.78 -8.04
C TYR A 96 -29.07 37.39 -9.53
N TRP A 97 -29.74 36.32 -9.94
CA TRP A 97 -29.58 35.80 -11.30
C TRP A 97 -30.19 36.71 -12.38
N THR A 98 -31.32 37.36 -12.11
CA THR A 98 -31.88 38.35 -13.06
C THR A 98 -30.97 39.57 -13.22
N SER A 99 -30.33 40.04 -12.14
CA SER A 99 -29.32 41.11 -12.22
C SER A 99 -28.09 40.75 -13.06
N LYS A 100 -27.81 39.44 -13.21
CA LYS A 100 -26.75 38.91 -14.07
C LYS A 100 -27.22 38.58 -15.47
N GLY A 101 -28.43 38.97 -15.88
CA GLY A 101 -28.96 38.69 -17.22
C GLY A 101 -29.26 37.21 -17.43
N TYR A 102 -29.94 36.58 -16.48
CA TYR A 102 -30.55 35.26 -16.60
C TYR A 102 -32.03 35.34 -16.23
N ILE A 103 -32.82 34.44 -16.78
CA ILE A 103 -34.20 34.22 -16.37
C ILE A 103 -34.23 33.06 -15.38
N VAL A 104 -35.03 33.15 -14.33
CA VAL A 104 -35.24 32.02 -13.40
C VAL A 104 -36.65 31.49 -13.59
N VAL A 105 -36.78 30.19 -13.87
CA VAL A 105 -38.05 29.47 -13.95
C VAL A 105 -38.07 28.45 -12.83
N ARG A 106 -39.04 28.56 -11.92
CA ARG A 106 -39.19 27.66 -10.78
C ARG A 106 -40.55 26.99 -10.85
N VAL A 107 -40.54 25.67 -10.91
CA VAL A 107 -41.73 24.88 -11.21
C VAL A 107 -42.04 23.93 -10.07
N ASP A 108 -43.32 23.87 -9.70
CA ASP A 108 -43.81 22.83 -8.80
C ASP A 108 -43.84 21.49 -9.52
N GLU A 109 -43.25 20.49 -8.90
CA GLU A 109 -43.32 19.12 -9.39
C GLU A 109 -44.76 18.61 -9.49
N ARG A 110 -45.02 17.76 -10.49
CA ARG A 110 -46.30 17.08 -10.66
C ARG A 110 -46.79 16.46 -9.34
N GLY A 111 -48.03 16.78 -8.95
CA GLY A 111 -48.64 16.32 -7.69
C GLY A 111 -48.21 17.10 -6.45
N ALA A 112 -47.36 18.12 -6.58
CA ALA A 112 -46.95 19.02 -5.49
C ALA A 112 -47.34 20.47 -5.80
N GLY A 113 -47.40 21.30 -4.77
CA GLY A 113 -47.56 22.73 -4.95
C GLY A 113 -48.90 23.08 -5.61
N GLN A 114 -48.83 23.86 -6.68
CA GLN A 114 -49.97 24.17 -7.54
C GLN A 114 -50.07 23.20 -8.76
N SER A 115 -49.15 22.25 -8.90
CA SER A 115 -49.15 21.30 -10.02
C SER A 115 -49.96 20.03 -9.71
N PRO A 116 -51.08 19.75 -10.42
CA PRO A 116 -51.90 18.55 -10.24
C PRO A 116 -51.16 17.32 -10.75
N GLY A 117 -51.63 16.15 -10.31
CA GLY A 117 -51.15 14.85 -10.77
C GLY A 117 -50.76 13.93 -9.61
N LEU A 118 -50.10 12.83 -9.95
CA LEU A 118 -49.58 11.87 -8.97
C LEU A 118 -48.26 12.39 -8.38
N LEU A 119 -48.23 12.54 -7.05
CA LEU A 119 -47.02 12.82 -6.28
C LEU A 119 -46.20 11.53 -6.15
N ASP A 120 -45.27 11.32 -7.08
CA ASP A 120 -44.38 10.16 -7.12
C ASP A 120 -42.94 10.63 -7.38
N THR A 121 -42.30 11.11 -6.32
CA THR A 121 -41.03 11.83 -6.43
C THR A 121 -39.89 10.96 -6.95
N MET A 122 -39.00 11.58 -7.73
CA MET A 122 -37.86 10.96 -8.41
C MET A 122 -38.19 9.83 -9.39
N SER A 123 -39.47 9.69 -9.76
CA SER A 123 -39.95 8.69 -10.70
C SER A 123 -39.64 9.04 -12.16
N ARG A 124 -40.00 8.12 -13.06
CA ARG A 124 -40.05 8.40 -14.49
C ARG A 124 -40.96 9.59 -14.80
N GLY A 125 -42.16 9.64 -14.22
CA GLY A 125 -43.12 10.72 -14.47
C GLY A 125 -42.57 12.10 -14.09
N THR A 126 -41.86 12.19 -12.97
CA THR A 126 -41.11 13.39 -12.56
C THR A 126 -40.11 13.82 -13.63
N SER A 127 -39.35 12.87 -14.17
CA SER A 127 -38.27 13.15 -15.14
C SER A 127 -38.80 13.60 -16.51
N GLU A 128 -39.89 12.99 -16.99
CA GLU A 128 -40.56 13.36 -18.25
C GLU A 128 -41.24 14.73 -18.13
N ALA A 129 -41.88 15.01 -16.99
CA ALA A 129 -42.46 16.31 -16.74
C ALA A 129 -41.40 17.42 -16.71
N PHE A 130 -40.21 17.15 -16.14
CA PHE A 130 -39.11 18.12 -16.18
C PHE A 130 -38.52 18.29 -17.60
N PHE A 131 -38.54 17.25 -18.43
CA PHE A 131 -38.18 17.35 -19.85
C PHE A 131 -39.06 18.38 -20.55
N ASP A 132 -40.38 18.31 -20.36
CA ASP A 132 -41.33 19.26 -20.96
C ASP A 132 -41.13 20.70 -20.46
N VAL A 133 -40.78 20.88 -19.18
CA VAL A 133 -40.46 22.20 -18.61
C VAL A 133 -39.27 22.84 -19.33
N ILE A 134 -38.22 22.06 -19.60
CA ILE A 134 -37.01 22.56 -20.25
C ILE A 134 -37.30 22.98 -21.69
N GLU A 135 -38.00 22.13 -22.46
CA GLU A 135 -38.33 22.47 -23.84
C GLU A 135 -39.29 23.66 -23.91
N TRP A 136 -40.29 23.71 -23.03
CA TRP A 136 -41.19 24.85 -22.92
C TRP A 136 -40.43 26.14 -22.60
N ALA A 137 -39.52 26.11 -21.63
CA ALA A 137 -38.73 27.27 -21.23
C ALA A 137 -37.76 27.73 -22.34
N ALA A 138 -37.25 26.81 -23.16
CA ALA A 138 -36.42 27.14 -24.33
C ALA A 138 -37.22 27.80 -25.46
N GLU A 139 -38.52 27.52 -25.56
CA GLU A 139 -39.40 28.00 -26.64
C GLU A 139 -40.08 29.36 -26.34
N GLN A 140 -39.93 29.90 -25.13
CA GLN A 140 -40.58 31.17 -24.76
C GLN A 140 -39.91 32.37 -25.44
N GLU A 141 -40.69 33.42 -25.70
CA GLU A 141 -40.23 34.64 -26.38
C GLU A 141 -39.12 35.41 -25.63
N TRP A 142 -39.04 35.24 -24.31
CA TRP A 142 -37.99 35.81 -23.46
C TRP A 142 -36.70 34.98 -23.44
N SER A 143 -36.74 33.76 -23.95
CA SER A 143 -35.65 32.80 -23.89
C SER A 143 -34.68 33.00 -25.04
N SER A 144 -33.38 32.86 -24.76
CA SER A 144 -32.36 32.74 -25.81
C SER A 144 -32.33 31.34 -26.47
N GLY A 145 -33.22 30.44 -26.05
CA GLY A 145 -33.23 29.03 -26.46
C GLY A 145 -32.27 28.13 -25.68
N LYS A 146 -31.48 28.69 -24.75
CA LYS A 146 -30.54 27.94 -23.89
C LYS A 146 -31.01 27.91 -22.44
N VAL A 147 -31.16 26.70 -21.91
CA VAL A 147 -31.59 26.41 -20.54
C VAL A 147 -30.45 25.76 -19.77
N GLY A 148 -30.16 26.25 -18.57
CA GLY A 148 -29.28 25.61 -17.60
C GLY A 148 -30.07 25.13 -16.39
N LEU A 149 -29.56 24.10 -15.72
CA LEU A 149 -30.15 23.59 -14.49
C LEU A 149 -29.21 23.83 -13.32
N LEU A 150 -29.74 24.41 -12.24
CA LEU A 150 -28.98 24.75 -11.04
C LEU A 150 -29.88 24.60 -9.82
N GLY A 151 -29.35 23.94 -8.79
CA GLY A 151 -30.03 23.74 -7.53
C GLY A 151 -29.28 22.70 -6.70
N ILE A 152 -29.71 22.55 -5.45
CA ILE A 152 -29.08 21.65 -4.47
C ILE A 152 -29.97 20.42 -4.20
N SER A 153 -29.42 19.37 -3.58
CA SER A 153 -30.10 18.14 -3.14
C SER A 153 -31.06 17.53 -4.18
N TYR A 154 -32.36 17.72 -3.98
CA TYR A 154 -33.40 17.19 -4.83
C TYR A 154 -33.32 17.82 -6.23
N TYR A 155 -33.16 19.14 -6.28
CA TYR A 155 -33.02 19.90 -7.52
C TYR A 155 -31.72 19.59 -8.25
N ALA A 156 -30.68 19.10 -7.56
CA ALA A 156 -29.48 18.57 -8.19
C ALA A 156 -29.71 17.14 -8.72
N GLY A 157 -30.37 16.29 -7.94
CA GLY A 157 -30.72 14.93 -8.32
C GLY A 157 -31.63 14.83 -9.54
N THR A 158 -32.56 15.76 -9.72
CA THR A 158 -33.43 15.81 -10.91
C THR A 158 -32.67 16.23 -12.18
N GLN A 159 -31.58 17.00 -12.06
CA GLN A 159 -30.77 17.41 -13.23
C GLN A 159 -30.13 16.20 -13.90
N TRP A 160 -29.52 15.30 -13.12
CA TRP A 160 -28.93 14.07 -13.66
C TRP A 160 -29.94 13.26 -14.48
N ARG A 161 -31.14 13.09 -13.93
CA ARG A 161 -32.24 12.34 -14.55
C ARG A 161 -32.69 12.95 -15.86
N VAL A 162 -33.02 14.24 -15.84
CA VAL A 162 -33.57 14.91 -17.02
C VAL A 162 -32.50 15.14 -18.09
N ALA A 163 -31.24 15.38 -17.71
CA ALA A 163 -30.15 15.54 -18.66
C ALA A 163 -29.88 14.26 -19.46
N ALA A 164 -30.05 13.09 -18.84
CA ALA A 164 -29.95 11.80 -19.53
C ALA A 164 -31.04 11.62 -20.61
N ARG A 165 -32.13 12.40 -20.54
CA ARG A 165 -33.22 12.41 -21.52
C ARG A 165 -32.97 13.33 -22.71
N LYS A 166 -31.92 14.14 -22.66
CA LYS A 166 -31.49 15.04 -23.74
C LYS A 166 -32.61 15.97 -24.27
N PRO A 167 -33.33 16.72 -23.40
CA PRO A 167 -34.33 17.69 -23.84
C PRO A 167 -33.73 18.77 -24.73
N LYS A 168 -34.49 19.21 -25.74
CA LYS A 168 -34.08 20.32 -26.60
C LYS A 168 -33.93 21.59 -25.78
N GLY A 169 -32.86 22.35 -26.04
CA GLY A 169 -32.56 23.61 -25.36
C GLY A 169 -31.74 23.47 -24.07
N LEU A 170 -31.59 22.27 -23.49
CA LEU A 170 -30.68 22.07 -22.35
C LEU A 170 -29.23 22.27 -22.79
N ALA A 171 -28.58 23.29 -22.21
CA ALA A 171 -27.25 23.74 -22.59
C ALA A 171 -26.17 23.41 -21.55
N ALA A 172 -26.50 23.34 -20.25
CA ALA A 172 -25.57 22.92 -19.20
C ALA A 172 -26.28 22.54 -17.89
N ILE A 173 -25.62 21.79 -17.01
CA ILE A 173 -26.12 21.45 -15.67
C ILE A 173 -25.08 21.70 -14.58
N ILE A 174 -25.53 22.12 -13.39
CA ILE A 174 -24.72 22.25 -12.17
C ILE A 174 -25.42 21.47 -11.06
N PRO A 175 -25.24 20.13 -11.01
CA PRO A 175 -25.74 19.32 -9.90
C PRO A 175 -24.88 19.58 -8.66
N TRP A 176 -25.35 20.47 -7.79
CA TRP A 176 -24.70 20.80 -6.53
C TRP A 176 -25.18 19.87 -5.42
N GLU A 177 -24.33 18.98 -4.92
CA GLU A 177 -24.72 17.98 -3.92
C GLU A 177 -26.01 17.21 -4.29
N GLY A 178 -25.97 16.42 -5.37
CA GLY A 178 -27.12 15.67 -5.88
C GLY A 178 -26.83 14.20 -6.12
N MET A 179 -27.74 13.32 -5.67
CA MET A 179 -27.64 11.89 -5.89
C MET A 179 -27.83 11.51 -7.36
N SER A 180 -26.99 10.60 -7.87
CA SER A 180 -27.06 10.10 -9.26
C SER A 180 -27.66 8.69 -9.33
N ASP A 181 -27.67 7.97 -8.23
CA ASP A 181 -28.24 6.64 -8.06
C ASP A 181 -29.22 6.68 -6.89
N TYR A 182 -30.52 6.67 -7.22
CA TYR A 182 -31.58 6.75 -6.21
C TYR A 182 -31.49 5.64 -5.16
N TYR A 183 -31.10 4.43 -5.57
CA TYR A 183 -31.02 3.28 -4.69
C TYR A 183 -29.78 3.39 -3.81
N ARG A 184 -28.59 3.45 -4.41
CA ARG A 184 -27.32 3.26 -3.68
C ARG A 184 -26.83 4.49 -2.93
N ASP A 185 -27.18 5.69 -3.39
CA ASP A 185 -26.69 6.94 -2.80
C ASP A 185 -27.60 7.46 -1.68
N ARG A 186 -28.89 7.10 -1.71
CA ARG A 186 -29.91 7.71 -0.83
C ARG A 186 -30.70 6.72 0.02
N VAL A 187 -31.19 5.64 -0.60
CA VAL A 187 -32.22 4.80 0.03
C VAL A 187 -31.61 3.56 0.69
N ARG A 188 -30.67 2.90 0.01
CA ARG A 188 -30.07 1.65 0.47
C ARG A 188 -28.56 1.67 0.34
N HIS A 189 -27.86 2.02 1.41
CA HIS A 189 -26.40 1.98 1.46
C HIS A 189 -25.91 0.54 1.58
N GLY A 190 -25.18 0.05 0.58
CA GLY A 190 -24.71 -1.35 0.56
C GLY A 190 -25.85 -2.40 0.55
N GLY A 191 -27.08 -1.99 0.22
CA GLY A 191 -28.29 -2.82 0.30
C GLY A 191 -29.10 -2.67 1.60
N ILE A 192 -28.59 -1.94 2.58
CA ILE A 192 -29.22 -1.72 3.89
C ILE A 192 -30.08 -0.45 3.84
N LEU A 193 -31.34 -0.51 4.28
CA LEU A 193 -32.27 0.63 4.23
C LEU A 193 -31.82 1.76 5.18
N SER A 194 -31.75 2.99 4.65
CA SER A 194 -31.59 4.23 5.42
C SER A 194 -32.91 5.00 5.41
N ASP A 195 -33.74 4.78 6.43
CA ASP A 195 -35.16 5.21 6.47
C ASP A 195 -35.36 6.54 7.19
N ARG A 196 -34.63 6.82 8.27
CA ARG A 196 -34.90 7.98 9.13
C ARG A 196 -34.85 9.33 8.41
N PHE A 197 -33.96 9.48 7.43
CA PHE A 197 -33.87 10.71 6.65
C PHE A 197 -35.06 10.83 5.71
N ILE A 198 -35.47 9.73 5.08
CA ILE A 198 -36.62 9.67 4.19
C ILE A 198 -37.88 10.05 4.96
N ASP A 199 -38.08 9.51 6.15
CA ASP A 199 -39.20 9.85 7.03
C ASP A 199 -39.23 11.34 7.38
N PHE A 200 -38.09 11.89 7.80
CA PHE A 200 -37.97 13.29 8.14
C PHE A 200 -38.23 14.17 6.92
N TRP A 201 -37.56 13.90 5.81
CA TRP A 201 -37.65 14.67 4.57
C TRP A 201 -39.06 14.63 3.97
N TRP A 202 -39.68 13.45 3.90
CA TRP A 202 -41.01 13.27 3.32
C TRP A 202 -42.07 14.04 4.10
N ASN A 203 -42.09 13.86 5.43
CA ASN A 203 -43.12 14.43 6.29
C ASN A 203 -42.97 15.93 6.50
N ASN A 204 -41.78 16.50 6.33
CA ASN A 204 -41.54 17.93 6.53
C ASN A 204 -41.41 18.74 5.23
N GLY A 205 -40.85 18.16 4.17
CA GLY A 205 -40.55 18.87 2.93
C GLY A 205 -41.49 18.56 1.76
N VAL A 206 -42.07 17.37 1.70
CA VAL A 206 -42.79 16.88 0.50
C VAL A 206 -44.29 16.73 0.73
N SER A 207 -44.69 15.83 1.62
CA SER A 207 -46.11 15.54 1.91
C SER A 207 -46.91 16.75 2.38
N PRO A 208 -46.36 17.73 3.13
CA PRO A 208 -47.07 18.97 3.45
C PRO A 208 -47.44 19.83 2.25
N ASN A 209 -46.76 19.61 1.11
CA ASN A 209 -46.94 20.34 -0.13
C ASN A 209 -47.66 19.52 -1.22
N GLN A 210 -48.28 18.38 -0.89
CA GLN A 210 -49.10 17.63 -1.83
C GLN A 210 -50.20 18.51 -2.43
N TYR A 211 -50.38 18.46 -3.75
CA TYR A 211 -51.44 19.17 -4.45
C TYR A 211 -52.82 18.78 -3.91
N GLY A 212 -53.69 19.77 -3.68
CA GLY A 212 -55.03 19.56 -3.13
C GLY A 212 -55.08 19.33 -1.62
N LYS A 213 -53.94 19.32 -0.91
CA LYS A 213 -53.92 19.15 0.54
C LYS A 213 -54.18 20.48 1.27
N PRO A 214 -55.15 20.55 2.20
CA PRO A 214 -55.50 21.80 2.87
C PRO A 214 -54.43 22.34 3.83
N GLY A 215 -54.48 23.65 4.07
CA GLY A 215 -53.83 24.32 5.19
C GLY A 215 -52.38 24.77 4.97
N ARG A 216 -51.91 24.86 3.72
CA ARG A 216 -50.59 25.45 3.42
C ARG A 216 -50.52 26.91 3.84
N SER A 217 -51.55 27.68 3.52
CA SER A 217 -51.63 29.11 3.88
C SER A 217 -51.55 29.30 5.39
N ALA A 218 -52.31 28.51 6.16
CA ALA A 218 -52.31 28.54 7.61
C ALA A 218 -50.93 28.21 8.23
N ARG A 219 -50.15 27.33 7.58
CA ARG A 219 -48.78 26.98 7.97
C ARG A 219 -47.72 27.98 7.49
N LYS A 220 -48.12 29.05 6.77
CA LYS A 220 -47.24 29.97 6.04
C LYS A 220 -46.38 29.26 4.98
N TRP A 221 -46.84 28.13 4.47
CA TRP A 221 -46.14 27.24 3.54
C TRP A 221 -46.59 27.45 2.09
N GLY A 222 -46.75 28.72 1.69
CA GLY A 222 -47.38 29.09 0.42
C GLY A 222 -48.91 29.12 0.46
N GLU A 223 -49.52 29.46 -0.66
CA GLU A 223 -50.98 29.52 -0.81
C GLU A 223 -51.61 28.12 -0.83
N ASP A 224 -52.87 28.02 -0.42
CA ASP A 224 -53.66 26.79 -0.64
C ASP A 224 -53.86 26.53 -2.15
N THR A 225 -54.32 25.33 -2.50
CA THR A 225 -54.46 24.92 -3.90
C THR A 225 -55.48 25.79 -4.62
N LEU A 226 -55.11 26.38 -5.76
CA LEU A 226 -55.94 27.35 -6.50
C LEU A 226 -57.26 26.76 -7.02
N GLU A 227 -57.27 25.47 -7.31
CA GLU A 227 -58.46 24.73 -7.74
C GLU A 227 -59.29 24.17 -6.57
N GLY A 228 -58.85 24.34 -5.32
CA GLY A 228 -59.50 23.83 -4.12
C GLY A 228 -58.90 22.54 -3.58
N ASP A 229 -59.42 22.12 -2.43
CA ASP A 229 -58.93 20.94 -1.70
C ASP A 229 -59.51 19.64 -2.28
N LEU A 230 -58.72 18.57 -2.20
CA LEU A 230 -59.11 17.22 -2.54
C LEU A 230 -59.51 16.45 -1.28
N ASP A 231 -60.44 15.50 -1.41
CA ASP A 231 -60.79 14.59 -0.32
C ASP A 231 -59.63 13.61 0.00
N GLU A 232 -59.63 13.03 1.20
CA GLU A 232 -58.52 12.18 1.67
C GLU A 232 -58.35 10.90 0.83
N GLU A 233 -59.42 10.33 0.28
CA GLU A 233 -59.34 9.15 -0.59
C GLU A 233 -58.60 9.49 -1.89
N THR A 234 -58.93 10.63 -2.49
CA THR A 234 -58.25 11.16 -3.67
C THR A 234 -56.80 11.53 -3.36
N LEU A 235 -56.51 12.13 -2.21
CA LEU A 235 -55.14 12.42 -1.77
C LEU A 235 -54.30 11.14 -1.61
N LEU A 236 -54.86 10.09 -1.01
CA LEU A 236 -54.19 8.79 -0.88
C LEU A 236 -53.90 8.15 -2.25
N LYS A 237 -54.87 8.16 -3.17
CA LYS A 237 -54.71 7.61 -4.52
C LYS A 237 -53.72 8.40 -5.38
N SER A 238 -53.56 9.70 -5.11
CA SER A 238 -52.68 10.61 -5.84
C SER A 238 -51.29 10.79 -5.21
N ARG A 239 -50.87 9.89 -4.31
CA ARG A 239 -49.49 9.84 -3.80
C ARG A 239 -48.87 8.44 -3.85
N ARG A 240 -47.54 8.40 -3.89
CA ARG A 240 -46.69 7.24 -3.59
C ARG A 240 -45.81 7.59 -2.39
N ASP A 241 -46.06 6.95 -1.26
CA ASP A 241 -45.47 7.33 0.01
C ASP A 241 -44.10 6.67 0.18
N GLN A 242 -43.03 7.47 0.06
CA GLN A 242 -41.69 6.93 0.14
C GLN A 242 -41.34 6.33 1.51
N THR A 243 -42.02 6.70 2.59
CA THR A 243 -41.79 6.11 3.92
C THR A 243 -42.26 4.65 3.98
N VAL A 244 -43.23 4.30 3.13
CA VAL A 244 -43.75 2.94 2.99
C VAL A 244 -43.05 2.21 1.84
N ASP A 245 -43.01 2.83 0.66
CA ASP A 245 -42.55 2.17 -0.57
C ASP A 245 -41.08 1.75 -0.48
N THR A 246 -40.21 2.55 0.15
CA THR A 246 -38.78 2.23 0.27
C THR A 246 -38.48 1.11 1.28
N ALA A 247 -39.37 0.91 2.25
CA ALA A 247 -39.32 -0.22 3.18
C ALA A 247 -39.82 -1.52 2.52
N VAL A 248 -40.91 -1.43 1.75
CA VAL A 248 -41.52 -2.57 1.04
C VAL A 248 -40.63 -3.10 -0.08
N HIS A 249 -40.10 -2.20 -0.92
CA HIS A 249 -39.27 -2.57 -2.07
C HIS A 249 -37.81 -2.70 -1.66
N LYS A 250 -37.18 -3.84 -1.98
CA LYS A 250 -35.84 -4.18 -1.50
C LYS A 250 -34.78 -4.20 -2.58
N PHE A 251 -35.13 -4.56 -3.80
CA PHE A 251 -34.15 -4.82 -4.87
C PHE A 251 -34.33 -3.91 -6.07
N ARG A 252 -33.22 -3.58 -6.75
CA ARG A 252 -33.21 -2.58 -7.82
C ARG A 252 -33.96 -3.00 -9.10
N ASP A 253 -34.14 -4.31 -9.30
CA ASP A 253 -34.91 -4.89 -10.39
C ASP A 253 -36.44 -4.83 -10.17
N GLU A 254 -36.89 -4.49 -8.96
CA GLU A 254 -38.31 -4.25 -8.70
C GLU A 254 -38.80 -2.98 -9.42
N GLU A 255 -40.06 -2.99 -9.84
CA GLU A 255 -40.65 -1.90 -10.63
C GLU A 255 -40.47 -0.51 -9.98
N TYR A 256 -40.61 -0.43 -8.65
CA TYR A 256 -40.45 0.81 -7.90
C TYR A 256 -39.08 1.47 -8.13
N TYR A 257 -37.99 0.71 -8.03
CA TYR A 257 -36.64 1.25 -8.24
C TYR A 257 -36.29 1.35 -9.73
N ARG A 258 -36.75 0.40 -10.56
CA ARG A 258 -36.52 0.41 -12.01
C ARG A 258 -37.06 1.67 -12.68
N THR A 259 -38.19 2.20 -12.21
CA THR A 259 -38.76 3.46 -12.73
C THR A 259 -37.98 4.71 -12.34
N ARG A 260 -37.06 4.61 -11.37
CA ARG A 260 -36.22 5.71 -10.86
C ARG A 260 -34.78 5.63 -11.35
N ASP A 261 -34.44 4.57 -12.06
CA ASP A 261 -33.14 4.33 -12.68
C ASP A 261 -33.07 5.01 -14.05
N PHE A 262 -31.88 5.48 -14.42
CA PHE A 262 -31.65 6.19 -15.66
C PHE A 262 -30.20 6.02 -16.13
N ASP A 263 -30.00 6.19 -17.43
CA ASP A 263 -28.67 6.09 -18.02
C ASP A 263 -27.90 7.41 -17.85
N VAL A 264 -27.18 7.52 -16.74
CA VAL A 264 -26.26 8.65 -16.45
C VAL A 264 -25.25 8.86 -17.59
N GLU A 265 -24.86 7.80 -18.32
CA GLU A 265 -23.84 7.91 -19.37
C GLU A 265 -24.38 8.65 -20.60
N ALA A 266 -25.69 8.69 -20.79
CA ALA A 266 -26.33 9.45 -21.86
C ALA A 266 -26.17 10.98 -21.72
N ILE A 267 -25.68 11.47 -20.58
CA ILE A 267 -25.50 12.90 -20.33
C ILE A 267 -24.30 13.44 -21.11
N GLU A 268 -24.58 14.28 -22.11
CA GLU A 268 -23.57 14.88 -23.00
C GLU A 268 -23.39 16.39 -22.81
N VAL A 269 -24.38 17.05 -22.20
CA VAL A 269 -24.33 18.50 -21.94
C VAL A 269 -23.20 18.84 -20.96
N PRO A 270 -22.57 20.01 -21.08
CA PRO A 270 -21.61 20.52 -20.10
C PRO A 270 -22.12 20.36 -18.66
N LEU A 271 -21.27 19.85 -17.77
CA LEU A 271 -21.64 19.60 -16.38
C LEU A 271 -20.56 20.05 -15.38
N LEU A 272 -20.99 20.71 -14.32
CA LEU A 272 -20.19 21.01 -13.13
C LEU A 272 -20.80 20.29 -11.93
N SER A 273 -20.23 19.14 -11.58
CA SER A 273 -20.63 18.38 -10.40
C SER A 273 -19.92 18.94 -9.16
N VAL A 274 -20.69 19.31 -8.13
CA VAL A 274 -20.12 19.81 -6.87
C VAL A 274 -20.41 18.79 -5.77
N ALA A 275 -19.36 18.11 -5.30
CA ALA A 275 -19.41 17.10 -4.25
C ALA A 275 -18.97 17.69 -2.91
N ASN A 276 -19.53 17.22 -1.79
CA ASN A 276 -19.14 17.70 -0.46
C ASN A 276 -18.59 16.57 0.38
N TRP A 277 -17.38 16.74 0.94
CA TRP A 277 -16.73 15.76 1.79
C TRP A 277 -17.51 15.43 3.07
N GLY A 278 -18.38 16.32 3.53
CA GLY A 278 -19.31 16.10 4.64
C GLY A 278 -20.57 15.33 4.27
N GLY A 279 -20.88 15.23 2.97
CA GLY A 279 -22.08 14.57 2.43
C GLY A 279 -22.03 13.05 2.44
N ILE A 280 -21.38 12.44 3.45
CA ILE A 280 -20.96 11.03 3.50
C ILE A 280 -22.11 10.02 3.66
N LEU A 281 -23.36 10.49 3.71
CA LEU A 281 -24.57 9.68 3.94
C LEU A 281 -25.67 9.94 2.90
N LEU A 282 -25.40 10.77 1.89
CA LEU A 282 -26.41 11.13 0.90
C LEU A 282 -25.82 11.47 -0.49
N HIS A 283 -25.21 12.64 -0.65
CA HIS A 283 -24.92 13.16 -2.00
C HIS A 283 -23.51 12.90 -2.51
N LEU A 284 -22.52 12.74 -1.62
CA LEU A 284 -21.10 12.65 -1.98
C LEU A 284 -20.83 11.58 -3.05
N ARG A 285 -21.33 10.37 -2.84
CA ARG A 285 -21.18 9.27 -3.79
C ARG A 285 -21.80 9.59 -5.14
N GLY A 286 -23.01 10.16 -5.13
CA GLY A 286 -23.75 10.47 -6.35
C GLY A 286 -23.10 11.51 -7.23
N ASN A 287 -22.56 12.58 -6.66
CA ASN A 287 -21.84 13.59 -7.44
C ASN A 287 -20.58 13.03 -8.10
N VAL A 288 -19.83 12.20 -7.37
CA VAL A 288 -18.58 11.60 -7.86
C VAL A 288 -18.89 10.58 -8.95
N LEU A 289 -19.79 9.63 -8.70
CA LEU A 289 -20.12 8.60 -9.69
C LEU A 289 -20.90 9.15 -10.88
N GLY A 290 -21.76 10.15 -10.66
CA GLY A 290 -22.45 10.87 -11.73
C GLY A 290 -21.46 11.50 -12.71
N TRP A 291 -20.43 12.17 -12.18
CA TRP A 291 -19.36 12.75 -12.98
C TRP A 291 -18.51 11.70 -13.71
N ILE A 292 -18.13 10.60 -13.03
CA ILE A 292 -17.35 9.52 -13.65
C ILE A 292 -18.10 8.95 -14.85
N ARG A 293 -19.40 8.69 -14.70
CA ARG A 293 -20.25 8.01 -15.68
C ARG A 293 -20.68 8.89 -16.86
N ALA A 294 -20.97 10.17 -16.63
CA ALA A 294 -21.47 11.05 -17.69
C ALA A 294 -20.49 11.16 -18.88
N SER A 295 -21.01 11.08 -20.10
CA SER A 295 -20.24 11.16 -21.35
C SER A 295 -19.92 12.59 -21.80
N SER A 296 -20.31 13.59 -21.01
CA SER A 296 -20.07 15.00 -21.32
C SER A 296 -18.59 15.29 -21.58
N LYS A 297 -18.35 15.97 -22.70
CA LYS A 297 -17.02 16.46 -23.09
C LYS A 297 -16.50 17.48 -22.09
N TYR A 298 -17.38 18.36 -21.62
CA TYR A 298 -17.07 19.45 -20.68
C TYR A 298 -17.61 19.09 -19.30
N LYS A 299 -16.88 18.23 -18.60
CA LYS A 299 -17.24 17.80 -17.24
C LYS A 299 -16.20 18.20 -16.20
N PHE A 300 -16.69 18.77 -15.10
CA PHE A 300 -15.87 19.31 -14.01
C PHE A 300 -16.39 18.79 -12.66
N LEU A 301 -15.47 18.46 -11.75
CA LEU A 301 -15.77 17.94 -10.42
C LEU A 301 -15.10 18.81 -9.36
N HIS A 302 -15.89 19.55 -8.59
CA HIS A 302 -15.40 20.36 -7.49
C HIS A 302 -15.79 19.73 -6.16
N PHE A 303 -14.83 19.56 -5.27
CA PHE A 303 -15.08 19.12 -3.91
C PHE A 303 -15.09 20.32 -2.96
N ILE A 304 -16.09 20.37 -2.10
CA ILE A 304 -16.29 21.41 -1.08
C ILE A 304 -16.41 20.76 0.31
N VAL A 305 -16.57 21.62 1.32
CA VAL A 305 -16.83 21.27 2.72
C VAL A 305 -17.93 22.18 3.26
N GLY A 306 -18.43 21.82 4.45
CA GLY A 306 -19.40 22.62 5.19
C GLY A 306 -20.81 22.04 5.12
N ARG A 307 -21.75 22.73 5.75
CA ARG A 307 -23.17 22.32 5.74
C ARG A 307 -23.72 22.34 4.32
N HIS A 308 -24.65 21.46 3.98
CA HIS A 308 -25.13 21.24 2.61
C HIS A 308 -25.65 22.49 1.86
N ASP A 309 -26.19 23.46 2.59
CA ASP A 309 -26.92 24.62 2.08
C ASP A 309 -26.04 25.86 1.85
N LEU A 310 -25.22 26.23 2.83
CA LEU A 310 -24.51 27.51 2.83
C LEU A 310 -23.49 27.67 1.68
N PRO A 311 -22.65 26.66 1.37
CA PRO A 311 -21.62 26.77 0.35
C PRO A 311 -22.18 27.09 -1.03
N PHE A 312 -23.42 26.70 -1.34
CA PHE A 312 -24.05 27.05 -2.61
C PHE A 312 -24.26 28.56 -2.78
N TYR A 313 -24.47 29.29 -1.67
CA TYR A 313 -24.79 30.71 -1.66
C TYR A 313 -23.58 31.61 -1.32
N TYR A 314 -22.40 31.05 -1.06
CA TYR A 314 -21.20 31.86 -0.84
C TYR A 314 -20.87 32.70 -2.07
N PRO A 315 -20.36 33.93 -1.91
CA PRO A 315 -19.99 34.80 -3.04
C PRO A 315 -19.09 34.08 -4.05
N GLU A 316 -18.03 33.42 -3.60
CA GLU A 316 -17.09 32.68 -4.43
C GLU A 316 -17.72 31.49 -5.17
N SER A 317 -18.70 30.83 -4.56
CA SER A 317 -19.44 29.73 -5.18
C SER A 317 -20.40 30.24 -6.24
N ALA A 318 -21.10 31.33 -5.97
CA ALA A 318 -22.00 31.98 -6.92
C ALA A 318 -21.23 32.49 -8.15
N GLU A 319 -20.02 33.02 -7.96
CA GLU A 319 -19.12 33.41 -9.05
C GLU A 319 -18.72 32.22 -9.92
N VAL A 320 -18.38 31.08 -9.32
CA VAL A 320 -18.07 29.84 -10.07
C VAL A 320 -19.28 29.35 -10.87
N GLN A 321 -20.47 29.34 -10.28
CA GLN A 321 -21.72 28.95 -10.96
C GLN A 321 -21.99 29.89 -12.15
N LEU A 322 -21.88 31.20 -11.93
CA LEU A 322 -22.11 32.23 -12.94
C LEU A 322 -21.10 32.13 -14.09
N SER A 323 -19.82 31.95 -13.77
CA SER A 323 -18.73 31.79 -14.73
C SER A 323 -18.96 30.58 -15.65
N PHE A 324 -19.31 29.44 -15.07
CA PHE A 324 -19.62 28.23 -15.82
C PHE A 324 -20.82 28.44 -16.75
N PHE A 325 -21.92 29.00 -16.25
CA PHE A 325 -23.08 29.27 -17.09
C PHE A 325 -22.83 30.33 -18.15
N ASN A 326 -22.08 31.40 -17.87
CA ASN A 326 -21.73 32.38 -18.91
C ASN A 326 -21.02 31.71 -20.08
N SER A 327 -20.13 30.76 -19.80
CA SER A 327 -19.40 30.03 -20.82
C SER A 327 -20.33 29.22 -21.74
N PHE A 328 -21.31 28.49 -21.21
CA PHE A 328 -22.12 27.57 -22.01
C PHE A 328 -23.47 28.16 -22.47
N LEU A 329 -24.06 29.06 -21.68
CA LEU A 329 -25.36 29.67 -21.95
C LEU A 329 -25.25 31.03 -22.64
N LYS A 330 -24.15 31.77 -22.47
CA LYS A 330 -23.91 33.06 -23.14
C LYS A 330 -22.74 33.06 -24.12
N ASP A 331 -22.04 31.92 -24.24
CA ASP A 331 -20.83 31.77 -25.04
C ASP A 331 -19.67 32.71 -24.63
N ASP A 332 -19.65 33.14 -23.36
CA ASP A 332 -18.58 33.94 -22.76
C ASP A 332 -17.62 33.05 -21.96
N ASP A 333 -16.55 32.59 -22.62
CA ASP A 333 -15.53 31.69 -22.05
C ASP A 333 -14.33 32.44 -21.42
N THR A 334 -14.55 33.63 -20.84
CA THR A 334 -13.46 34.45 -20.27
C THR A 334 -12.60 33.68 -19.25
N ASP A 335 -13.25 32.88 -18.41
CA ASP A 335 -12.59 32.05 -17.38
C ASP A 335 -12.05 30.70 -17.90
N GLY A 336 -12.37 30.34 -19.15
CA GLY A 336 -11.76 29.25 -19.89
C GLY A 336 -12.24 27.84 -19.55
N TRP A 337 -13.54 27.64 -19.37
CA TRP A 337 -14.17 26.33 -19.24
C TRP A 337 -14.15 25.53 -20.56
N LYS A 338 -14.31 26.19 -21.71
CA LYS A 338 -14.24 25.57 -23.04
C LYS A 338 -12.80 25.46 -23.54
N SER A 339 -11.97 26.46 -23.24
CA SER A 339 -10.57 26.56 -23.68
C SER A 339 -9.57 25.79 -22.80
N GLY A 340 -10.01 25.23 -21.66
CA GLY A 340 -9.20 24.35 -20.82
C GLY A 340 -8.36 25.06 -19.75
N LYS A 341 -8.65 26.32 -19.43
CA LYS A 341 -8.02 27.02 -18.29
C LYS A 341 -8.56 26.52 -16.94
N GLN A 342 -9.83 26.12 -16.89
CA GLN A 342 -10.43 25.60 -15.66
C GLN A 342 -10.00 24.14 -15.42
N PRO A 343 -9.64 23.78 -14.18
CA PRO A 343 -9.23 22.42 -13.86
C PRO A 343 -10.42 21.48 -13.92
N ARG A 344 -10.24 20.28 -14.48
CA ARG A 344 -11.30 19.26 -14.52
C ARG A 344 -11.72 18.82 -13.13
N VAL A 345 -10.78 18.80 -12.17
CA VAL A 345 -11.05 18.45 -10.78
C VAL A 345 -10.45 19.50 -9.86
N ARG A 346 -11.23 19.96 -8.88
CA ARG A 346 -10.76 20.84 -7.79
C ARG A 346 -11.06 20.18 -6.46
N LEU A 347 -10.03 19.94 -5.65
CA LEU A 347 -10.13 19.32 -4.33
C LEU A 347 -10.07 20.40 -3.25
N THR A 348 -10.94 20.32 -2.25
CA THR A 348 -10.68 20.91 -0.93
C THR A 348 -9.95 19.88 -0.07
N LEU A 349 -8.78 20.22 0.44
CA LEU A 349 -7.95 19.34 1.26
C LEU A 349 -8.26 19.54 2.74
N ARG A 350 -8.84 18.54 3.40
CA ARG A 350 -9.12 18.51 4.85
C ARG A 350 -7.81 18.30 5.64
N LYS A 351 -6.93 19.31 5.57
CA LYS A 351 -5.65 19.42 6.27
C LYS A 351 -5.79 20.32 7.49
N GLY A 352 -5.49 19.77 8.66
CA GLY A 352 -5.75 20.43 9.95
C GLY A 352 -7.17 20.18 10.46
N GLU A 353 -7.65 21.08 11.31
CA GLU A 353 -8.94 20.98 12.03
C GLU A 353 -9.71 22.29 11.88
N ALA A 354 -10.90 22.25 11.27
CA ALA A 354 -11.77 23.43 11.12
C ALA A 354 -12.85 23.51 12.21
N GLY A 355 -13.13 22.42 12.92
CA GLY A 355 -14.31 22.31 13.78
C GLY A 355 -15.55 21.82 13.02
N VAL A 356 -16.73 22.04 13.59
CA VAL A 356 -18.02 21.57 13.09
C VAL A 356 -19.01 22.74 13.03
N ASP A 357 -19.71 22.89 11.90
CA ASP A 357 -20.61 24.02 11.59
C ASP A 357 -19.90 25.38 11.79
N ASP A 358 -18.63 25.49 11.34
CA ASP A 358 -17.81 26.71 11.39
C ASP A 358 -17.40 27.15 9.96
N PRO A 359 -18.30 27.86 9.24
CA PRO A 359 -18.08 28.30 7.86
C PRO A 359 -16.80 29.12 7.64
N GLU A 360 -16.36 29.90 8.63
CA GLU A 360 -15.18 30.74 8.46
C GLU A 360 -13.90 29.90 8.44
N ARG A 361 -13.77 28.96 9.38
CA ARG A 361 -12.61 28.06 9.42
C ARG A 361 -12.63 27.03 8.30
N GLU A 362 -13.81 26.51 7.96
CA GLU A 362 -13.97 25.53 6.87
C GLU A 362 -13.51 26.06 5.51
N ARG A 363 -13.83 27.33 5.21
CA ARG A 363 -13.34 28.00 3.98
C ARG A 363 -11.82 28.21 3.97
N GLY A 364 -11.16 28.09 5.13
CA GLY A 364 -9.71 28.16 5.25
C GLY A 364 -8.97 26.90 4.80
N PHE A 365 -9.67 25.79 4.50
CA PHE A 365 -9.01 24.59 4.00
C PHE A 365 -8.32 24.85 2.64
N PRO A 366 -7.09 24.36 2.43
CA PRO A 366 -6.38 24.56 1.18
C PRO A 366 -7.05 23.81 0.03
N SER A 367 -6.92 24.35 -1.19
CA SER A 367 -7.41 23.72 -2.41
C SER A 367 -6.29 23.19 -3.29
N ARG A 368 -6.58 22.17 -4.10
CA ARG A 368 -5.65 21.62 -5.11
C ARG A 368 -6.39 21.31 -6.40
N ASN A 369 -5.80 21.70 -7.52
CA ASN A 369 -6.31 21.41 -8.86
C ASN A 369 -5.71 20.11 -9.40
N GLU A 370 -6.54 19.31 -10.05
CA GLU A 370 -6.18 17.99 -10.56
C GLU A 370 -6.73 17.79 -11.99
N ALA A 371 -6.04 16.96 -12.76
CA ALA A 371 -6.39 16.73 -14.16
C ALA A 371 -7.57 15.77 -14.35
N ASP A 372 -7.78 14.83 -13.41
CA ASP A 372 -8.81 13.80 -13.55
C ASP A 372 -9.23 13.21 -12.19
N TRP A 373 -10.33 12.44 -12.18
CA TRP A 373 -10.79 11.64 -11.05
C TRP A 373 -11.14 10.21 -11.49
N PRO A 374 -10.68 9.16 -10.79
CA PRO A 374 -9.72 9.17 -9.67
C PRO A 374 -8.38 9.81 -10.06
N LEU A 375 -7.62 10.28 -9.06
CA LEU A 375 -6.42 11.07 -9.33
C LEU A 375 -5.40 10.28 -10.18
N PRO A 376 -4.82 10.88 -11.24
CA PRO A 376 -3.75 10.24 -12.00
C PRO A 376 -2.56 9.91 -11.10
N GLY A 377 -2.13 8.65 -11.11
CA GLY A 377 -0.99 8.19 -10.30
C GLY A 377 -1.33 7.84 -8.84
N THR A 378 -2.60 7.70 -8.47
CA THR A 378 -2.99 7.16 -7.16
C THR A 378 -2.33 5.81 -6.90
N ASN A 379 -1.58 5.72 -5.79
CA ASN A 379 -0.99 4.47 -5.32
C ASN A 379 -1.86 3.85 -4.22
N TYR A 380 -2.69 2.88 -4.60
CA TYR A 380 -3.53 2.14 -3.67
C TYR A 380 -2.67 1.29 -2.71
N THR A 381 -2.49 1.80 -1.49
CA THR A 381 -1.67 1.17 -0.45
C THR A 381 -2.55 0.31 0.46
N LYS A 382 -2.19 -0.97 0.60
CA LYS A 382 -2.93 -1.92 1.44
C LYS A 382 -2.59 -1.71 2.92
N PHE A 383 -3.61 -1.47 3.74
CA PHE A 383 -3.53 -1.55 5.19
C PHE A 383 -4.15 -2.87 5.66
N TYR A 384 -3.32 -3.75 6.20
CA TYR A 384 -3.74 -5.03 6.74
C TYR A 384 -4.22 -4.86 8.18
N LEU A 385 -5.35 -5.49 8.50
CA LEU A 385 -5.81 -5.66 9.87
C LEU A 385 -4.82 -6.58 10.60
N THR A 386 -4.56 -6.33 11.89
CA THR A 386 -3.63 -7.11 12.70
C THR A 386 -4.33 -7.61 13.97
N SER A 387 -3.79 -8.67 14.57
CA SER A 387 -4.30 -9.23 15.83
C SER A 387 -4.22 -8.27 17.02
N GLU A 388 -3.37 -7.25 16.93
CA GLU A 388 -3.15 -6.24 17.96
C GLU A 388 -4.08 -5.02 17.81
N ASN A 389 -5.19 -5.14 17.07
CA ASN A 389 -6.09 -4.03 16.76
C ASN A 389 -5.38 -2.82 16.11
N ALA A 390 -4.38 -3.11 15.28
CA ALA A 390 -3.65 -2.11 14.49
C ALA A 390 -3.86 -2.31 12.99
N LEU A 391 -3.69 -1.24 12.23
CA LEU A 391 -3.56 -1.24 10.78
C LEU A 391 -2.06 -1.22 10.44
N SER A 392 -1.63 -2.06 9.50
CA SER A 392 -0.22 -2.16 9.09
C SER A 392 -0.09 -2.17 7.58
N THR A 393 0.90 -1.46 7.03
CA THR A 393 1.22 -1.53 5.59
C THR A 393 1.95 -2.81 5.19
N LYS A 394 2.25 -3.67 6.17
CA LYS A 394 2.84 -4.99 6.00
C LYS A 394 1.89 -6.07 6.54
N PRO A 395 1.77 -7.22 5.88
CA PRO A 395 0.92 -8.31 6.37
C PRO A 395 1.44 -8.87 7.71
N SER A 396 0.53 -9.20 8.63
CA SER A 396 0.80 -9.84 9.94
C SER A 396 0.63 -11.38 9.85
N SER A 397 1.11 -12.14 10.85
CA SER A 397 1.30 -13.61 10.78
C SER A 397 0.53 -14.52 11.76
N PRO A 398 -0.19 -14.07 12.80
CA PRO A 398 -1.21 -14.93 13.41
C PRO A 398 -2.61 -14.59 12.90
N LEU A 399 -3.42 -15.64 12.72
CA LEU A 399 -4.85 -15.53 12.45
C LEU A 399 -5.54 -15.22 13.76
N SER A 400 -6.14 -14.04 13.87
CA SER A 400 -7.08 -13.74 14.93
C SER A 400 -8.48 -13.67 14.34
N THR A 401 -9.45 -14.17 15.11
CA THR A 401 -10.86 -13.88 14.86
C THR A 401 -11.28 -12.92 15.95
N VAL A 402 -11.86 -11.80 15.55
CA VAL A 402 -12.48 -10.86 16.49
C VAL A 402 -13.99 -11.01 16.33
N GLU A 403 -14.66 -11.32 17.43
CA GLU A 403 -16.11 -11.45 17.49
C GLU A 403 -16.74 -10.20 18.11
N TYR A 404 -17.91 -9.85 17.62
CA TYR A 404 -18.75 -8.79 18.18
C TYR A 404 -20.22 -9.17 18.06
N ASP A 405 -21.06 -8.64 18.95
CA ASP A 405 -22.51 -8.82 18.84
C ASP A 405 -23.04 -8.09 17.59
N ALA A 406 -23.79 -8.81 16.76
CA ALA A 406 -24.16 -8.34 15.42
C ALA A 406 -25.07 -7.11 15.43
N LEU A 407 -25.86 -6.90 16.47
CA LEU A 407 -26.87 -5.83 16.52
C LEU A 407 -26.54 -4.75 17.55
N ASN A 408 -25.91 -5.11 18.66
CA ASN A 408 -25.66 -4.21 19.80
C ASN A 408 -24.23 -4.30 20.33
N GLY A 409 -23.30 -4.88 19.57
CA GLY A 409 -21.91 -5.06 20.00
C GLY A 409 -21.05 -3.81 19.87
N GLU A 410 -20.11 -3.64 20.79
CA GLU A 410 -19.09 -2.60 20.67
C GLU A 410 -18.32 -2.73 19.33
N PRO A 411 -18.11 -1.63 18.59
CA PRO A 411 -17.36 -1.66 17.35
C PRO A 411 -15.91 -2.12 17.53
N ILE A 412 -15.41 -2.87 16.56
CA ILE A 412 -13.99 -3.24 16.50
C ILE A 412 -13.21 -2.12 15.82
N ARG A 413 -12.04 -1.77 16.36
CA ARG A 413 -11.20 -0.67 15.85
C ARG A 413 -9.80 -1.15 15.52
N PHE A 414 -9.28 -0.69 14.38
CA PHE A 414 -7.90 -0.89 13.95
C PHE A 414 -7.23 0.46 13.71
N ALA A 415 -6.10 0.72 14.37
CA ALA A 415 -5.45 2.03 14.34
C ALA A 415 -4.10 2.02 13.58
N TYR A 416 -3.84 3.06 12.78
CA TYR A 416 -2.53 3.37 12.19
C TYR A 416 -2.09 4.77 12.60
N LYS A 417 -1.04 4.86 13.41
CA LYS A 417 -0.41 6.13 13.78
C LYS A 417 0.64 6.52 12.73
N THR A 418 0.47 7.66 12.06
CA THR A 418 1.39 8.04 11.00
C THR A 418 2.68 8.67 11.53
N SER A 419 3.81 8.31 10.92
CA SER A 419 5.13 8.88 11.24
C SER A 419 5.52 10.09 10.39
N SER A 420 4.81 10.31 9.29
CA SER A 420 4.99 11.41 8.35
C SER A 420 3.63 11.88 7.82
N ALA A 421 3.57 13.04 7.17
CA ALA A 421 2.33 13.50 6.59
C ALA A 421 1.79 12.47 5.57
N LEU A 422 0.54 12.06 5.75
CA LEU A 422 -0.14 11.07 4.91
C LEU A 422 -1.45 11.68 4.39
N GLU A 423 -1.54 11.85 3.09
CA GLU A 423 -2.79 12.20 2.42
C GLU A 423 -3.49 10.93 1.93
N ILE A 424 -4.78 10.83 2.24
CA ILE A 424 -5.67 9.80 1.72
C ILE A 424 -6.73 10.51 0.88
N THR A 425 -6.65 10.37 -0.45
CA THR A 425 -7.59 10.97 -1.39
C THR A 425 -8.01 9.96 -2.44
N GLY A 426 -9.30 9.68 -2.54
CA GLY A 426 -9.84 8.72 -3.52
C GLY A 426 -10.89 7.78 -2.94
N HIS A 427 -11.14 6.69 -3.66
CA HIS A 427 -12.02 5.60 -3.24
C HIS A 427 -11.29 4.63 -2.30
N ILE A 428 -12.01 4.05 -1.33
CA ILE A 428 -11.48 3.10 -0.36
C ILE A 428 -12.34 1.83 -0.41
N VAL A 429 -11.71 0.67 -0.30
CA VAL A 429 -12.40 -0.63 -0.19
C VAL A 429 -11.87 -1.36 1.03
N ALA A 430 -12.78 -1.84 1.87
CA ALA A 430 -12.43 -2.74 2.96
C ALA A 430 -12.64 -4.19 2.51
N HIS A 431 -11.54 -4.93 2.38
CA HIS A 431 -11.56 -6.36 2.07
C HIS A 431 -11.63 -7.15 3.38
N LEU A 432 -12.74 -7.83 3.63
CA LEU A 432 -13.01 -8.52 4.89
C LEU A 432 -13.33 -9.99 4.68
N THR A 433 -12.99 -10.83 5.66
CA THR A 433 -13.49 -12.20 5.76
C THR A 433 -14.40 -12.28 6.97
N VAL A 434 -15.68 -12.53 6.74
CA VAL A 434 -16.73 -12.45 7.77
C VAL A 434 -17.48 -13.78 7.92
N ALA A 435 -17.98 -14.06 9.11
CA ALA A 435 -18.89 -15.18 9.39
C ALA A 435 -19.84 -14.82 10.54
N ALA A 436 -21.02 -15.44 10.59
CA ALA A 436 -22.01 -15.24 11.64
C ALA A 436 -22.26 -16.54 12.43
N THR A 437 -22.54 -16.41 13.72
CA THR A 437 -22.86 -17.53 14.62
C THR A 437 -24.04 -17.21 15.53
N ARG A 438 -24.80 -18.21 15.96
CA ARG A 438 -25.91 -18.02 16.90
C ARG A 438 -25.42 -17.59 18.29
N LYS A 439 -26.21 -16.80 19.02
CA LYS A 439 -25.88 -16.37 20.40
C LYS A 439 -25.90 -17.50 21.42
N SER A 440 -26.82 -18.46 21.24
CA SER A 440 -27.01 -19.61 22.12
C SER A 440 -27.52 -20.81 21.32
N ALA A 441 -27.43 -22.01 21.86
CA ALA A 441 -27.87 -23.23 21.18
C ALA A 441 -29.34 -23.21 20.74
N ASP A 442 -30.20 -22.51 21.51
CA ASP A 442 -31.65 -22.41 21.30
C ASP A 442 -32.07 -21.26 20.37
N ALA A 443 -31.13 -20.38 19.97
CA ALA A 443 -31.39 -19.30 19.04
C ALA A 443 -31.42 -19.81 17.59
N ALA A 444 -32.23 -19.17 16.75
CA ALA A 444 -32.21 -19.41 15.30
C ALA A 444 -30.84 -19.01 14.73
N PRO A 445 -30.31 -19.74 13.73
CA PRO A 445 -29.07 -19.35 13.08
C PRO A 445 -29.29 -18.05 12.28
N PRO A 446 -28.33 -17.09 12.34
CA PRO A 446 -28.40 -15.91 11.49
C PRO A 446 -28.33 -16.30 10.01
N SER A 447 -29.07 -15.58 9.17
CA SER A 447 -29.14 -15.82 7.72
C SER A 447 -28.60 -14.68 6.87
N ASP A 448 -28.14 -13.60 7.51
CA ASP A 448 -27.44 -12.48 6.86
C ASP A 448 -26.50 -11.75 7.83
N ILE A 449 -25.65 -10.86 7.30
CA ILE A 449 -24.73 -9.98 8.05
C ILE A 449 -24.83 -8.58 7.46
N ASP A 450 -25.04 -7.57 8.31
CA ASP A 450 -24.86 -6.17 7.93
C ASP A 450 -23.50 -5.66 8.46
N LEU A 451 -22.72 -5.00 7.59
CA LEU A 451 -21.41 -4.43 7.92
C LEU A 451 -21.45 -2.92 7.78
N PHE A 452 -21.00 -2.23 8.84
CA PHE A 452 -20.86 -0.78 8.93
C PHE A 452 -19.39 -0.43 9.14
N ILE A 453 -18.81 0.31 8.20
CA ILE A 453 -17.41 0.71 8.20
C ILE A 453 -17.34 2.21 8.44
N THR A 454 -16.52 2.65 9.39
CA THR A 454 -16.26 4.07 9.65
C THR A 454 -14.77 4.33 9.70
N LEU A 455 -14.32 5.34 8.96
CA LEU A 455 -12.93 5.81 9.01
C LEU A 455 -12.86 7.08 9.85
N ARG A 456 -12.01 7.11 10.87
CA ARG A 456 -11.89 8.21 11.84
C ARG A 456 -10.48 8.78 11.86
N LYS A 457 -10.38 10.08 12.17
CA LYS A 457 -9.13 10.80 12.41
C LYS A 457 -9.02 11.09 13.90
N ILE A 458 -7.93 10.69 14.53
CA ILE A 458 -7.60 11.06 15.91
C ILE A 458 -6.38 11.99 15.86
N ASN A 459 -6.49 13.18 16.45
CA ASN A 459 -5.42 14.16 16.47
C ASN A 459 -4.28 13.74 17.41
N ALA A 460 -3.21 14.54 17.44
CA ALA A 460 -2.03 14.25 18.27
C ALA A 460 -2.30 14.25 19.79
N LYS A 461 -3.44 14.83 20.25
CA LYS A 461 -3.87 14.83 21.65
C LYS A 461 -4.72 13.60 22.01
N GLY A 462 -5.05 12.75 21.05
CA GLY A 462 -5.93 11.59 21.26
C GLY A 462 -7.43 11.91 21.12
N GLU A 463 -7.78 13.08 20.60
CA GLU A 463 -9.17 13.51 20.40
C GLU A 463 -9.61 13.21 18.96
N GLU A 464 -10.86 12.80 18.77
CA GLU A 464 -11.40 12.61 17.42
C GLU A 464 -11.64 13.95 16.73
N VAL A 465 -11.20 14.04 15.47
CA VAL A 465 -11.46 15.17 14.59
C VAL A 465 -12.72 14.90 13.79
N PHE A 466 -13.74 15.71 14.02
CA PHE A 466 -14.98 15.71 13.26
C PHE A 466 -14.95 16.74 12.14
N TYR A 467 -15.74 16.46 11.11
CA TYR A 467 -16.06 17.38 10.03
C TYR A 467 -17.55 17.69 10.05
N THR A 468 -17.93 18.71 9.30
CA THR A 468 -19.34 19.13 9.17
C THR A 468 -20.07 18.25 8.18
N GLY A 469 -21.10 17.57 8.65
CA GLY A 469 -22.02 16.75 7.85
C GLY A 469 -23.09 17.58 7.16
N THR A 470 -23.93 16.90 6.37
CA THR A 470 -25.01 17.52 5.58
C THR A 470 -25.89 18.45 6.40
N MET A 471 -26.22 18.12 7.66
CA MET A 471 -27.13 18.91 8.50
C MET A 471 -26.40 19.89 9.43
N GLY A 472 -25.07 19.99 9.33
CA GLY A 472 -24.23 20.74 10.27
C GLY A 472 -23.81 19.90 11.48
N ASP A 473 -24.07 18.61 11.44
CA ASP A 473 -23.76 17.64 12.48
C ASP A 473 -22.30 17.15 12.39
N PRO A 474 -21.67 16.72 13.51
CA PRO A 474 -20.32 16.18 13.48
C PRO A 474 -20.29 14.80 12.82
N VAL A 475 -19.49 14.65 11.77
CA VAL A 475 -19.28 13.39 11.03
C VAL A 475 -17.81 12.96 11.03
N PRO A 476 -17.53 11.65 10.97
CA PRO A 476 -16.16 11.12 10.82
C PRO A 476 -15.59 11.42 9.42
N ILE A 477 -14.42 10.87 9.08
CA ILE A 477 -13.78 11.10 7.76
C ILE A 477 -14.73 10.68 6.63
N VAL A 478 -15.23 9.44 6.71
CA VAL A 478 -16.13 8.80 5.73
C VAL A 478 -16.67 7.47 6.26
N LYS A 479 -17.72 6.93 5.62
CA LYS A 479 -18.36 5.66 5.97
C LYS A 479 -18.55 4.73 4.75
N GLY A 480 -18.84 3.46 5.02
CA GLY A 480 -19.16 2.42 4.03
C GLY A 480 -20.07 1.35 4.62
N TRP A 481 -20.83 0.67 3.75
CA TRP A 481 -21.86 -0.29 4.15
C TRP A 481 -21.91 -1.49 3.23
N GLN A 482 -22.27 -2.66 3.76
CA GLN A 482 -22.56 -3.84 2.95
C GLN A 482 -23.49 -4.81 3.69
N ARG A 483 -24.62 -5.15 3.07
CA ARG A 483 -25.39 -6.36 3.38
C ARG A 483 -24.74 -7.56 2.70
N VAL A 484 -24.29 -8.54 3.48
CA VAL A 484 -23.44 -9.64 2.97
C VAL A 484 -24.22 -10.58 2.06
N SER A 485 -25.53 -10.73 2.21
CA SER A 485 -26.34 -11.48 1.23
C SER A 485 -26.32 -10.87 -0.17
N LEU A 486 -26.03 -9.58 -0.28
CA LEU A 486 -25.90 -8.84 -1.54
C LEU A 486 -24.43 -8.66 -1.95
N ARG A 487 -23.52 -9.52 -1.49
CA ARG A 487 -22.06 -9.41 -1.73
C ARG A 487 -21.64 -9.60 -3.19
N LYS A 488 -22.46 -10.25 -4.03
CA LYS A 488 -22.13 -10.62 -5.41
C LYS A 488 -21.67 -9.41 -6.23
N VAL A 489 -20.41 -9.42 -6.62
CA VAL A 489 -19.81 -8.41 -7.50
C VAL A 489 -20.05 -8.81 -8.96
N ASP A 490 -20.45 -7.84 -9.78
CA ASP A 490 -20.55 -8.02 -11.22
C ASP A 490 -19.23 -7.61 -11.88
N GLU A 491 -18.34 -8.60 -12.01
CA GLU A 491 -17.01 -8.41 -12.60
C GLU A 491 -17.07 -8.02 -14.09
N SER A 492 -18.19 -8.28 -14.77
CA SER A 492 -18.39 -7.93 -16.18
C SER A 492 -18.73 -6.46 -16.39
N ASN A 493 -19.18 -5.77 -15.34
CA ASN A 493 -19.56 -4.37 -15.42
C ASN A 493 -18.32 -3.48 -15.57
N LYS A 494 -18.30 -2.60 -16.58
CA LYS A 494 -17.18 -1.68 -16.84
C LYS A 494 -16.86 -0.72 -15.68
N LEU A 495 -17.83 -0.44 -14.81
CA LEU A 495 -17.64 0.39 -13.62
C LEU A 495 -16.95 -0.35 -12.48
N HIS A 496 -16.88 -1.68 -12.53
CA HIS A 496 -16.12 -2.46 -11.56
C HIS A 496 -14.64 -2.14 -11.67
N LYS A 497 -14.03 -1.82 -10.53
CA LYS A 497 -12.58 -1.65 -10.32
C LYS A 497 -12.21 -2.30 -8.99
N GLU A 498 -10.93 -2.64 -8.80
CA GLU A 498 -10.43 -3.18 -7.51
C GLU A 498 -10.74 -2.23 -6.34
N TYR A 499 -10.75 -0.92 -6.59
CA TYR A 499 -11.08 0.12 -5.62
C TYR A 499 -12.56 0.58 -5.63
N LEU A 500 -13.40 -0.01 -6.47
CA LEU A 500 -14.82 0.33 -6.61
C LEU A 500 -15.61 -0.92 -7.04
N PRO A 501 -15.96 -1.82 -6.09
CA PRO A 501 -16.73 -3.01 -6.38
C PRO A 501 -18.12 -2.62 -6.92
N TYR A 502 -18.51 -3.17 -8.07
CA TYR A 502 -19.82 -2.89 -8.66
C TYR A 502 -20.79 -4.04 -8.37
N ARG A 503 -22.00 -3.69 -7.90
CA ARG A 503 -23.05 -4.63 -7.53
C ARG A 503 -24.38 -4.17 -8.11
N ASN A 504 -25.15 -5.10 -8.67
CA ASN A 504 -26.44 -4.80 -9.29
C ASN A 504 -27.56 -4.60 -8.25
N TYR A 505 -27.49 -5.28 -7.11
CA TYR A 505 -28.52 -5.34 -6.07
C TYR A 505 -29.87 -5.85 -6.60
N TYR A 506 -29.84 -6.86 -7.48
CA TYR A 506 -31.05 -7.51 -7.97
C TYR A 506 -31.49 -8.64 -7.04
N SER A 507 -32.78 -8.95 -7.06
CA SER A 507 -33.36 -10.05 -6.28
C SER A 507 -32.68 -11.39 -6.57
N VAL A 508 -32.26 -11.62 -7.83
CA VAL A 508 -31.55 -12.82 -8.29
C VAL A 508 -30.08 -12.90 -7.85
N ASP A 509 -29.52 -11.82 -7.29
CA ASP A 509 -28.14 -11.77 -6.81
C ASP A 509 -28.01 -12.14 -5.32
N VAL A 510 -29.13 -12.35 -4.63
CA VAL A 510 -29.16 -12.67 -3.20
C VAL A 510 -28.49 -14.03 -2.95
N GLN A 511 -27.51 -14.03 -2.05
CA GLN A 511 -26.77 -15.20 -1.60
C GLN A 511 -26.86 -15.27 -0.07
N PRO A 512 -27.74 -16.09 0.52
CA PRO A 512 -27.87 -16.18 1.98
C PRO A 512 -26.55 -16.45 2.70
N VAL A 513 -26.49 -16.05 3.97
CA VAL A 513 -25.40 -16.38 4.91
C VAL A 513 -25.80 -17.64 5.66
N GLU A 514 -24.85 -18.57 5.80
CA GLU A 514 -24.98 -19.77 6.59
C GLU A 514 -24.11 -19.63 7.84
N GLU A 515 -24.58 -20.22 8.94
CA GLU A 515 -23.88 -20.17 10.21
C GLU A 515 -22.47 -20.78 10.12
N ASN A 516 -21.48 -20.11 10.71
CA ASN A 516 -20.06 -20.46 10.71
C ASN A 516 -19.38 -20.47 9.32
N GLN A 517 -20.11 -20.24 8.23
CA GLN A 517 -19.52 -20.13 6.90
C GLN A 517 -18.79 -18.79 6.76
N LYS A 518 -17.56 -18.84 6.22
CA LYS A 518 -16.73 -17.66 5.97
C LYS A 518 -16.98 -17.12 4.58
N TYR A 519 -17.21 -15.81 4.49
CA TYR A 519 -17.43 -15.08 3.24
C TYR A 519 -16.35 -14.00 3.07
N GLU A 520 -15.71 -13.99 1.90
CA GLU A 520 -14.87 -12.87 1.47
C GLU A 520 -15.79 -11.78 0.90
N VAL A 521 -15.68 -10.56 1.41
CA VAL A 521 -16.54 -9.43 1.05
C VAL A 521 -15.73 -8.15 0.86
N ASP A 522 -16.08 -7.41 -0.19
CA ASP A 522 -15.52 -6.09 -0.48
C ASP A 522 -16.53 -5.01 -0.13
N VAL A 523 -16.28 -4.26 0.93
CA VAL A 523 -17.15 -3.16 1.35
C VAL A 523 -16.69 -1.86 0.70
N GLU A 524 -17.57 -1.24 -0.10
CA GLU A 524 -17.33 0.11 -0.64
C GLU A 524 -17.34 1.11 0.51
N VAL A 525 -16.23 1.83 0.69
CA VAL A 525 -16.18 3.03 1.52
C VAL A 525 -16.19 4.22 0.58
N TRP A 526 -17.08 5.17 0.85
CA TRP A 526 -17.31 6.30 -0.06
C TRP A 526 -16.02 7.11 -0.30
N PRO A 527 -15.92 7.82 -1.44
CA PRO A 527 -14.72 8.59 -1.75
C PRO A 527 -14.45 9.66 -0.69
N THR A 528 -13.18 9.93 -0.41
CA THR A 528 -12.80 10.86 0.65
C THR A 528 -11.51 11.61 0.34
N ASN A 529 -11.28 12.67 1.11
CA ASN A 529 -9.99 13.32 1.27
C ASN A 529 -9.70 13.53 2.76
N VAL A 530 -8.51 13.21 3.24
CA VAL A 530 -8.03 13.62 4.57
C VAL A 530 -6.51 13.71 4.57
N VAL A 531 -5.95 14.68 5.28
CA VAL A 531 -4.51 14.77 5.53
C VAL A 531 -4.25 14.51 7.01
N LEU A 532 -3.45 13.47 7.28
CA LEU A 532 -2.92 13.15 8.60
C LEU A 532 -1.53 13.75 8.75
N GLU A 533 -1.33 14.59 9.74
CA GLU A 533 -0.04 15.11 10.17
C GLU A 533 0.71 14.08 11.03
N PRO A 534 2.05 14.17 11.17
CA PRO A 534 2.81 13.28 12.02
C PRO A 534 2.22 13.16 13.43
N GLN A 535 2.14 11.94 13.96
CA GLN A 535 1.51 11.57 15.23
C GLN A 535 -0.02 11.51 15.25
N GLU A 536 -0.72 11.95 14.20
CA GLU A 536 -2.15 11.69 14.07
C GLU A 536 -2.42 10.21 13.73
N THR A 537 -3.61 9.73 14.06
CA THR A 537 -3.98 8.32 13.92
C THR A 537 -5.19 8.17 13.01
N LEU A 538 -5.07 7.28 12.03
CA LEU A 538 -6.18 6.79 11.24
C LEU A 538 -6.79 5.59 11.96
N VAL A 539 -8.11 5.57 12.15
CA VAL A 539 -8.82 4.43 12.76
C VAL A 539 -9.86 3.89 11.79
N LEU A 540 -9.75 2.61 11.45
CA LEU A 540 -10.81 1.86 10.78
C LEU A 540 -11.68 1.19 11.86
N GLU A 541 -12.95 1.55 11.90
CA GLU A 541 -13.95 0.97 12.79
C GLU A 541 -14.91 0.08 11.99
N ILE A 542 -15.23 -1.09 12.52
CA ILE A 542 -16.14 -2.08 11.93
C ILE A 542 -17.20 -2.44 12.98
N ALA A 543 -18.47 -2.32 12.61
CA ALA A 543 -19.62 -2.63 13.47
C ALA A 543 -20.72 -3.34 12.68
N GLY A 544 -21.67 -3.91 13.42
CA GLY A 544 -22.88 -4.50 12.86
C GLY A 544 -24.08 -3.55 12.88
N HIS A 545 -23.91 -2.33 13.36
CA HIS A 545 -24.94 -1.29 13.41
C HIS A 545 -24.32 0.08 13.17
N ASP A 546 -25.15 1.11 13.04
CA ASP A 546 -24.67 2.48 12.90
C ASP A 546 -23.83 2.92 14.10
N THR A 547 -22.65 3.46 13.80
CA THR A 547 -21.80 4.14 14.77
C THR A 547 -21.94 5.65 14.63
N GLN A 548 -21.37 6.42 15.57
CA GLN A 548 -21.45 7.89 15.61
C GLN A 548 -21.31 8.58 14.24
N GLY A 549 -22.03 9.69 14.07
CA GLY A 549 -21.96 10.54 12.88
C GLY A 549 -22.88 10.08 11.76
N VAL A 550 -24.00 9.45 12.09
CA VAL A 550 -25.09 9.10 11.15
C VAL A 550 -26.27 10.07 11.22
N GLY A 551 -26.40 10.85 12.30
CA GLY A 551 -27.44 11.87 12.44
C GLY A 551 -28.84 11.32 12.13
N LYS A 552 -29.51 11.90 11.13
CA LYS A 552 -30.83 11.47 10.65
C LYS A 552 -30.78 10.36 9.58
N PHE A 553 -29.62 9.79 9.27
CA PHE A 553 -29.41 8.83 8.18
C PHE A 553 -29.15 7.40 8.71
N SER A 554 -29.81 7.01 9.81
CA SER A 554 -29.61 5.68 10.39
C SER A 554 -30.32 4.57 9.60
N HIS A 555 -29.97 3.33 9.93
CA HIS A 555 -30.30 2.08 9.27
C HIS A 555 -30.86 1.10 10.31
N GLU A 556 -32.00 1.46 10.90
CA GLU A 556 -32.58 0.75 12.05
C GLU A 556 -34.01 0.24 11.77
N HIS A 557 -34.46 0.29 10.52
CA HIS A 557 -35.82 -0.11 10.18
C HIS A 557 -36.08 -1.58 10.56
N PRO A 558 -37.08 -1.87 11.42
CA PRO A 558 -37.27 -3.21 12.01
C PRO A 558 -37.59 -4.29 10.98
N ASP A 559 -38.31 -3.95 9.89
CA ASP A 559 -38.62 -4.91 8.82
C ASP A 559 -37.46 -5.16 7.84
N ASP A 560 -36.47 -4.26 7.81
CA ASP A 560 -35.25 -4.46 7.02
C ASP A 560 -34.17 -5.18 7.84
N ARG A 561 -34.13 -4.94 9.15
CA ARG A 561 -33.18 -5.51 10.10
C ARG A 561 -33.85 -6.37 11.18
N ASP A 562 -34.61 -7.37 10.72
CA ASP A 562 -35.32 -8.32 11.59
C ASP A 562 -34.34 -9.09 12.49
N LEU A 563 -34.64 -9.13 13.79
CA LEU A 563 -33.88 -9.91 14.79
C LEU A 563 -33.73 -11.39 14.37
N LYS A 564 -34.73 -11.99 13.72
CA LYS A 564 -34.67 -13.40 13.29
C LYS A 564 -33.62 -13.65 12.21
N VAL A 565 -33.20 -12.61 11.49
CA VAL A 565 -32.23 -12.70 10.39
C VAL A 565 -30.82 -12.41 10.89
N PHE A 566 -30.67 -11.41 11.75
CA PHE A 566 -29.38 -10.82 12.12
C PHE A 566 -28.94 -11.08 13.57
N ASP A 567 -29.82 -11.56 14.46
CA ASP A 567 -29.44 -11.81 15.86
C ASP A 567 -28.40 -12.93 15.95
N GLY A 568 -27.24 -12.61 16.55
CA GLY A 568 -26.07 -13.47 16.47
C GLY A 568 -24.79 -12.76 16.92
N LYS A 569 -23.67 -13.43 16.68
CA LYS A 569 -22.34 -12.83 16.73
C LYS A 569 -21.75 -12.81 15.33
N ASN A 570 -21.21 -11.67 14.95
CA ASN A 570 -20.41 -11.53 13.75
C ASN A 570 -18.94 -11.72 14.10
N SER A 571 -18.20 -12.34 13.21
CA SER A 571 -16.78 -12.60 13.37
C SER A 571 -16.01 -12.12 12.16
N ILE A 572 -14.90 -11.42 12.37
CA ILE A 572 -13.99 -11.00 11.31
C ILE A 572 -12.72 -11.81 11.47
N THR A 573 -12.39 -12.60 10.44
CA THR A 573 -11.13 -13.33 10.41
C THR A 573 -10.05 -12.40 9.85
N VAL A 574 -9.07 -12.04 10.68
CA VAL A 574 -7.85 -11.37 10.25
C VAL A 574 -6.93 -12.45 9.68
N VAL A 575 -6.90 -12.63 8.35
CA VAL A 575 -6.10 -13.68 7.67
C VAL A 575 -4.95 -13.07 6.89
N VAL A 576 -3.73 -13.56 7.14
CA VAL A 576 -2.76 -13.88 6.07
C VAL A 576 -2.01 -15.17 6.44
N LYS A 577 -2.43 -16.32 5.87
CA LYS A 577 -1.57 -17.46 5.44
C LYS A 577 -2.26 -18.81 5.21
N VAL A 578 -3.54 -19.04 5.54
CA VAL A 578 -4.14 -20.37 5.33
C VAL A 578 -4.21 -20.75 3.83
N LYS A 579 -4.67 -19.83 2.97
CA LYS A 579 -4.74 -20.03 1.52
C LYS A 579 -3.36 -20.26 0.90
N THR A 580 -2.34 -19.48 1.27
CA THR A 580 -0.97 -19.61 0.72
C THR A 580 -0.21 -20.83 1.24
N ALA A 581 -0.45 -21.26 2.49
CA ALA A 581 0.22 -22.43 3.08
C ALA A 581 -0.31 -23.75 2.51
N LEU A 582 -1.64 -23.88 2.35
CA LEU A 582 -2.30 -25.12 1.92
C LEU A 582 -2.65 -25.18 0.44
N PHE A 583 -2.93 -24.04 -0.20
CA PHE A 583 -3.40 -23.98 -1.59
C PHE A 583 -2.60 -23.02 -2.48
N GLY A 584 -1.58 -22.35 -1.92
CA GLY A 584 -0.74 -21.42 -2.68
C GLY A 584 0.22 -22.14 -3.64
N PRO A 585 0.92 -21.40 -4.51
CA PRO A 585 1.86 -22.00 -5.48
C PRO A 585 2.96 -22.85 -4.82
N LEU A 586 3.37 -22.50 -3.59
CA LEU A 586 4.35 -23.22 -2.79
C LEU A 586 3.78 -24.44 -2.02
N SER A 587 2.48 -24.71 -2.09
CA SER A 587 1.83 -25.80 -1.34
C SER A 587 2.29 -27.19 -1.78
N LYS A 588 2.63 -27.34 -3.06
CA LYS A 588 3.12 -28.59 -3.67
C LYS A 588 4.58 -28.89 -3.34
N ILE A 589 5.34 -27.89 -2.88
CA ILE A 589 6.76 -28.07 -2.58
C ILE A 589 6.89 -28.83 -1.24
N PRO A 590 7.62 -29.95 -1.20
CA PRO A 590 7.77 -30.76 0.01
C PRO A 590 8.60 -30.00 1.06
N GLY A 591 8.43 -30.34 2.33
CA GLY A 591 9.14 -29.72 3.45
C GLY A 591 8.41 -29.88 4.77
N PRO A 592 9.03 -29.47 5.89
CA PRO A 592 8.40 -29.55 7.21
C PRO A 592 7.06 -28.84 7.23
N VAL A 593 6.03 -29.49 7.80
CA VAL A 593 4.67 -28.90 7.89
C VAL A 593 4.71 -27.53 8.56
N ILE A 594 5.51 -27.38 9.62
CA ILE A 594 5.70 -26.11 10.33
C ILE A 594 6.32 -25.01 9.44
N GLY A 595 7.17 -25.39 8.48
CA GLY A 595 7.79 -24.49 7.51
C GLY A 595 6.78 -23.85 6.55
N ARG A 596 5.58 -24.42 6.41
CA ARG A 596 4.48 -23.79 5.64
C ARG A 596 3.91 -22.55 6.34
N TRP A 597 4.03 -22.48 7.66
CA TRP A 597 3.35 -21.50 8.51
C TRP A 597 4.29 -20.43 9.05
N THR A 598 5.51 -20.84 9.45
CA THR A 598 6.45 -19.95 10.15
C THR A 598 7.90 -20.17 9.72
N ASN A 599 8.71 -19.11 9.80
CA ASN A 599 10.17 -19.18 9.65
C ASN A 599 10.90 -19.33 11.00
N LEU A 600 10.17 -19.42 12.12
CA LEU A 600 10.76 -19.49 13.46
C LEU A 600 11.71 -20.67 13.65
N VAL A 601 11.43 -21.83 13.04
CA VAL A 601 12.30 -23.01 13.12
C VAL A 601 13.65 -22.73 12.46
N VAL A 602 13.62 -22.16 11.26
CA VAL A 602 14.84 -21.78 10.53
C VAL A 602 15.62 -20.72 11.31
N LYS A 603 14.92 -19.72 11.88
CA LYS A 603 15.52 -18.69 12.74
C LYS A 603 16.16 -19.29 13.99
N TYR A 604 15.51 -20.26 14.63
CA TYR A 604 16.06 -20.99 15.78
C TYR A 604 17.39 -21.65 15.40
N TYR A 605 17.41 -22.43 14.30
CA TYR A 605 18.66 -23.05 13.85
C TYR A 605 19.73 -22.04 13.40
N THR A 606 19.34 -20.88 12.86
CA THR A 606 20.29 -19.77 12.59
C THR A 606 20.89 -19.21 13.88
N LEU A 607 20.08 -19.00 14.91
CA LEU A 607 20.53 -18.48 16.21
C LEU A 607 21.35 -19.50 17.03
N CYS A 608 21.16 -20.79 16.77
CA CYS A 608 21.94 -21.87 17.37
C CYS A 608 23.21 -22.22 16.58
N GLY A 609 23.50 -21.53 15.47
CA GLY A 609 24.70 -21.82 14.68
C GLY A 609 24.60 -23.10 13.84
N ARG A 610 23.40 -23.55 13.49
CA ARG A 610 23.13 -24.87 12.87
C ARG A 610 22.26 -24.81 11.60
N ARG A 611 22.10 -23.63 11.00
CA ARG A 611 21.19 -23.41 9.86
C ARG A 611 21.49 -24.35 8.69
N MET A 612 22.77 -24.51 8.32
CA MET A 612 23.12 -25.32 7.15
C MET A 612 22.85 -26.81 7.37
N GLN A 613 23.19 -27.33 8.55
CA GLN A 613 22.94 -28.73 8.91
C GLN A 613 21.44 -29.01 8.94
N TYR A 614 20.64 -28.06 9.43
CA TYR A 614 19.19 -28.15 9.36
C TYR A 614 18.69 -28.19 7.91
N ILE A 615 19.12 -27.27 7.05
CA ILE A 615 18.70 -27.27 5.64
C ILE A 615 19.18 -28.54 4.90
N ASP A 616 20.38 -29.03 5.21
CA ASP A 616 20.93 -30.28 4.65
C ASP A 616 20.11 -31.51 5.03
N SER A 617 19.66 -31.58 6.29
CA SER A 617 18.78 -32.67 6.74
C SER A 617 17.41 -32.60 6.05
N LEU A 618 16.92 -31.39 5.74
CA LEU A 618 15.70 -31.22 4.95
C LEU A 618 15.87 -31.73 3.52
N PHE A 619 16.98 -31.44 2.84
CA PHE A 619 17.23 -32.00 1.50
C PHE A 619 17.31 -33.53 1.52
N THR A 620 17.96 -34.09 2.56
CA THR A 620 18.03 -35.55 2.76
C THR A 620 16.64 -36.16 2.94
N GLN A 621 15.73 -35.47 3.63
CA GLN A 621 14.39 -35.98 3.93
C GLN A 621 13.36 -35.76 2.81
N TYR A 622 13.41 -34.62 2.11
CA TYR A 622 12.34 -34.17 1.22
C TYR A 622 12.75 -34.08 -0.25
N GLY A 623 14.02 -34.29 -0.59
CA GLY A 623 14.55 -34.22 -1.95
C GLY A 623 15.19 -32.88 -2.30
N PRO A 624 15.51 -32.61 -3.58
CA PRO A 624 16.36 -31.49 -4.00
C PRO A 624 15.69 -30.11 -3.93
N VAL A 625 14.36 -30.03 -3.81
CA VAL A 625 13.61 -28.78 -3.67
C VAL A 625 12.77 -28.85 -2.41
N VAL A 626 13.03 -27.97 -1.45
CA VAL A 626 12.37 -28.02 -0.14
C VAL A 626 11.86 -26.66 0.30
N ARG A 627 10.62 -26.60 0.78
CA ARG A 627 10.05 -25.42 1.42
C ARG A 627 10.61 -25.29 2.84
N ILE A 628 11.56 -24.36 3.01
CA ILE A 628 12.26 -24.12 4.28
C ILE A 628 11.43 -23.17 5.18
N SER A 629 10.73 -22.21 4.58
CA SER A 629 9.85 -21.27 5.28
C SER A 629 8.62 -20.91 4.43
N PRO A 630 7.68 -20.09 4.93
CA PRO A 630 6.46 -19.78 4.19
C PRO A 630 6.72 -19.18 2.82
N THR A 631 7.85 -18.50 2.63
CA THR A 631 8.24 -17.78 1.42
C THR A 631 9.65 -18.15 0.91
N ASP A 632 10.37 -19.08 1.55
CA ASP A 632 11.75 -19.44 1.18
C ASP A 632 11.85 -20.92 0.81
N VAL A 633 12.43 -21.20 -0.35
CA VAL A 633 12.59 -22.53 -0.93
C VAL A 633 14.08 -22.86 -1.07
N GLY A 634 14.53 -23.93 -0.45
CA GLY A 634 15.85 -24.50 -0.66
C GLY A 634 15.95 -25.24 -1.98
N ILE A 635 17.05 -25.04 -2.69
CA ILE A 635 17.39 -25.71 -3.94
C ILE A 635 18.75 -26.39 -3.78
N ASN A 636 18.79 -27.71 -4.00
CA ASN A 636 19.98 -28.57 -3.97
C ASN A 636 20.07 -29.42 -5.25
N ASP A 637 20.03 -28.74 -6.39
CA ASP A 637 20.14 -29.33 -7.72
C ASP A 637 21.23 -28.58 -8.53
N PRO A 638 22.26 -29.25 -9.06
CA PRO A 638 23.37 -28.59 -9.75
C PRO A 638 22.94 -27.70 -10.94
N ASP A 639 21.95 -28.13 -11.72
CA ASP A 639 21.53 -27.41 -12.91
C ASP A 639 20.67 -26.19 -12.56
N ALA A 640 19.78 -26.32 -11.59
CA ALA A 640 19.01 -25.22 -11.03
C ALA A 640 19.94 -24.15 -10.40
N VAL A 641 20.98 -24.59 -9.67
CA VAL A 641 21.98 -23.68 -9.09
C VAL A 641 22.73 -22.90 -10.17
N LYS A 642 23.11 -23.53 -11.29
CA LYS A 642 23.74 -22.83 -12.42
C LYS A 642 22.82 -21.74 -12.99
N VAL A 643 21.52 -21.99 -13.09
CA VAL A 643 20.54 -20.98 -13.56
C VAL A 643 20.47 -19.81 -12.58
N ILE A 644 20.35 -20.08 -11.28
CA ILE A 644 20.28 -19.06 -10.23
C ILE A 644 21.52 -18.14 -10.23
N GLN A 645 22.69 -18.69 -10.57
CA GLN A 645 23.95 -17.94 -10.59
C GLN A 645 24.20 -17.17 -11.89
N LYS A 646 23.60 -17.57 -13.03
CA LYS A 646 23.79 -16.91 -14.33
C LYS A 646 23.14 -15.52 -14.37
N VAL A 647 23.78 -14.57 -15.06
CA VAL A 647 23.23 -13.21 -15.29
C VAL A 647 21.88 -13.28 -16.00
N SER A 648 21.78 -14.12 -17.03
CA SER A 648 20.55 -14.35 -17.81
C SER A 648 19.44 -15.03 -17.01
N GLY A 649 19.75 -15.65 -15.87
CA GLY A 649 18.76 -16.28 -14.99
C GLY A 649 17.86 -15.30 -14.25
N GLY A 650 18.18 -13.99 -14.24
CA GLY A 650 17.27 -12.96 -13.70
C GLY A 650 17.23 -12.84 -12.16
N PHE A 651 17.81 -13.79 -11.42
CA PHE A 651 17.82 -13.78 -9.95
C PHE A 651 18.59 -12.59 -9.36
N LYS A 652 18.04 -11.96 -8.33
CA LYS A 652 18.67 -10.85 -7.58
C LYS A 652 18.89 -11.26 -6.13
N LYS A 653 19.85 -10.64 -5.43
CA LYS A 653 19.97 -10.81 -3.96
C LYS A 653 18.65 -10.40 -3.31
N SER A 654 18.17 -11.20 -2.35
CA SER A 654 16.88 -10.92 -1.69
C SER A 654 16.93 -9.68 -0.81
N ALA A 655 15.76 -9.18 -0.41
CA ALA A 655 15.64 -8.06 0.54
C ALA A 655 16.31 -8.33 1.91
N TRP A 656 16.65 -9.57 2.23
CA TRP A 656 17.44 -9.90 3.43
C TRP A 656 18.80 -9.18 3.42
N TYR A 657 19.43 -9.02 2.25
CA TYR A 657 20.73 -8.36 2.11
C TYR A 657 20.70 -6.84 2.36
N ASP A 658 19.53 -6.19 2.34
CA ASP A 658 19.42 -4.76 2.67
C ASP A 658 19.80 -4.49 4.14
N LYS A 659 19.80 -5.54 4.98
CA LYS A 659 20.14 -5.47 6.40
C LYS A 659 21.61 -5.78 6.69
N THR A 660 22.40 -6.22 5.70
CA THR A 660 23.80 -6.63 5.89
C THR A 660 24.80 -5.47 5.73
N GLY A 661 24.34 -4.27 5.38
CA GLY A 661 25.17 -3.07 5.20
C GLY A 661 25.37 -2.67 3.74
N PRO A 662 25.96 -1.48 3.49
CA PRO A 662 26.01 -0.84 2.16
C PRO A 662 27.10 -1.38 1.21
N GLY A 663 28.01 -2.24 1.67
CA GLY A 663 29.12 -2.73 0.87
C GLY A 663 28.72 -3.75 -0.22
N MET A 664 29.67 -4.13 -1.07
CA MET A 664 29.44 -4.96 -2.27
C MET A 664 28.74 -6.30 -1.96
N LEU A 665 29.05 -6.94 -0.82
CA LEU A 665 28.46 -8.21 -0.39
C LEU A 665 26.96 -8.09 -0.10
N GLY A 666 26.47 -6.94 0.37
CA GLY A 666 25.04 -6.69 0.56
C GLY A 666 24.33 -6.18 -0.70
N MET A 667 25.09 -5.61 -1.63
CA MET A 667 24.54 -4.79 -2.71
C MET A 667 23.60 -5.55 -3.68
N ARG A 668 22.32 -5.17 -3.69
CA ARG A 668 21.30 -5.78 -4.57
C ARG A 668 21.32 -5.19 -5.99
N ASP A 669 21.54 -3.88 -6.10
CA ASP A 669 21.63 -3.14 -7.36
C ASP A 669 22.76 -3.70 -8.25
N ARG A 670 22.40 -4.09 -9.48
CA ARG A 670 23.32 -4.76 -10.40
C ARG A 670 24.35 -3.79 -10.99
N GLU A 671 23.97 -2.56 -11.28
CA GLU A 671 24.84 -1.57 -11.91
C GLU A 671 25.85 -1.04 -10.90
N LYS A 672 25.38 -0.68 -9.70
CA LYS A 672 26.27 -0.29 -8.60
C LYS A 672 27.24 -1.41 -8.25
N HIS A 673 26.78 -2.65 -8.17
CA HIS A 673 27.64 -3.79 -7.90
C HIS A 673 28.65 -4.02 -9.02
N ALA A 674 28.23 -3.94 -10.28
CA ALA A 674 29.12 -4.11 -11.43
C ALA A 674 30.19 -3.02 -11.47
N ARG A 675 29.84 -1.76 -11.22
CA ARG A 675 30.78 -0.64 -11.07
C ARG A 675 31.78 -0.94 -9.95
N ARG A 676 31.27 -1.29 -8.76
CA ARG A 676 32.09 -1.57 -7.58
C ARG A 676 33.09 -2.69 -7.84
N ARG A 677 32.61 -3.80 -8.39
CA ARG A 677 33.41 -4.98 -8.72
C ARG A 677 34.47 -4.64 -9.75
N ARG A 678 34.13 -3.89 -10.80
CA ARG A 678 35.09 -3.50 -11.85
C ARG A 678 36.28 -2.73 -11.27
N LEU A 679 36.02 -1.85 -10.31
CA LEU A 679 37.08 -1.06 -9.66
C LEU A 679 37.97 -1.94 -8.78
N LEU A 680 37.40 -2.85 -7.99
CA LEU A 680 38.15 -3.66 -7.02
C LEU A 680 38.75 -4.96 -7.56
N ALA A 681 38.30 -5.48 -8.71
CA ALA A 681 38.73 -6.79 -9.20
C ALA A 681 40.18 -6.84 -9.69
N HIS A 682 40.69 -5.73 -10.24
CA HIS A 682 42.05 -5.70 -10.80
C HIS A 682 43.14 -6.09 -9.78
N PRO A 683 43.26 -5.46 -8.60
CA PRO A 683 44.32 -5.79 -7.62
C PRO A 683 44.23 -7.23 -7.09
N LEU A 684 43.04 -7.84 -7.12
CA LEU A 684 42.77 -9.21 -6.68
C LEU A 684 42.82 -10.26 -7.80
N SER A 685 43.23 -9.86 -9.01
CA SER A 685 43.36 -10.75 -10.16
C SER A 685 44.61 -11.64 -10.06
N ASN A 686 44.56 -12.82 -10.69
CA ASN A 686 45.72 -13.71 -10.85
C ASN A 686 46.96 -13.00 -11.44
N SER A 687 46.76 -11.99 -12.31
CA SER A 687 47.85 -11.21 -12.91
C SER A 687 48.47 -10.17 -11.98
N SER A 688 47.75 -9.70 -10.96
CA SER A 688 48.25 -8.65 -10.05
C SER A 688 48.78 -9.22 -8.73
N LEU A 689 48.24 -10.36 -8.29
CA LEU A 689 48.60 -10.95 -6.99
C LEU A 689 50.08 -11.31 -6.79
N PRO A 690 50.85 -11.74 -7.82
CA PRO A 690 52.26 -12.06 -7.64
C PRO A 690 53.11 -10.91 -7.07
N VAL A 691 52.68 -9.65 -7.24
CA VAL A 691 53.35 -8.47 -6.67
C VAL A 691 53.31 -8.49 -5.13
N PHE A 692 52.27 -9.08 -4.54
CA PHE A 692 52.08 -9.16 -3.08
C PHE A 692 52.62 -10.46 -2.48
N GLU A 693 53.13 -11.38 -3.28
CA GLU A 693 53.54 -12.72 -2.84
C GLU A 693 54.61 -12.67 -1.75
N SER A 694 55.61 -11.79 -1.88
CA SER A 694 56.66 -11.61 -0.88
C SER A 694 56.13 -11.16 0.48
N LEU A 695 55.12 -10.26 0.48
CA LEU A 695 54.45 -9.79 1.69
C LEU A 695 53.69 -10.94 2.35
N ILE A 696 52.87 -11.66 1.59
CA ILE A 696 52.10 -12.82 2.05
C ILE A 696 53.07 -13.85 2.65
N ARG A 697 54.14 -14.17 1.92
CA ARG A 697 55.15 -15.13 2.36
C ARG A 697 55.80 -14.72 3.67
N ALA A 698 56.15 -13.45 3.84
CA ALA A 698 56.75 -12.94 5.07
C ALA A 698 55.81 -13.10 6.28
N LYS A 699 54.50 -12.87 6.11
CA LYS A 699 53.50 -13.08 7.16
C LYS A 699 53.30 -14.55 7.49
N VAL A 700 53.27 -15.42 6.48
CA VAL A 700 53.22 -16.88 6.66
C VAL A 700 54.42 -17.37 7.46
N ASP A 701 55.64 -16.99 7.06
CA ASP A 701 56.87 -17.39 7.76
C ASP A 701 56.91 -16.86 9.20
N LEU A 702 56.39 -15.64 9.44
CA LEU A 702 56.24 -15.10 10.79
C LEU A 702 55.23 -15.90 11.62
N ALA A 703 54.09 -16.26 11.06
CA ALA A 703 53.11 -17.11 11.75
C ALA A 703 53.72 -18.47 12.14
N MET A 704 54.46 -19.11 11.23
CA MET A 704 55.17 -20.36 11.53
C MET A 704 56.21 -20.20 12.63
N ARG A 705 56.98 -19.11 12.64
CA ARG A 705 57.94 -18.84 13.74
C ARG A 705 57.23 -18.67 15.07
N GLN A 706 56.09 -17.98 15.10
CA GLN A 706 55.34 -17.78 16.34
C GLN A 706 54.67 -19.06 16.84
N MET A 707 54.17 -19.90 15.94
CA MET A 707 53.70 -21.25 16.28
C MET A 707 54.80 -22.09 16.93
N GLU A 708 56.01 -22.06 16.37
CA GLU A 708 57.17 -22.76 16.93
C GLU A 708 57.58 -22.22 18.31
N ASN A 709 57.56 -20.90 18.50
CA ASN A 709 57.85 -20.27 19.78
C ASN A 709 56.82 -20.66 20.85
N GLU A 710 55.53 -20.66 20.49
CA GLU A 710 54.46 -21.07 21.38
C GLU A 710 54.58 -22.55 21.76
N TYR A 711 54.86 -23.42 20.79
CA TYR A 711 55.11 -24.83 21.02
C TYR A 711 56.28 -25.07 21.99
N ARG A 712 57.41 -24.38 21.80
CA ARG A 712 58.56 -24.48 22.73
C ARG A 712 58.21 -24.04 24.15
N SER A 713 57.26 -23.12 24.30
CA SER A 713 56.83 -22.62 25.62
C SER A 713 55.75 -23.47 26.28
N LEU A 714 54.81 -24.04 25.51
CA LEU A 714 53.58 -24.65 26.02
C LEU A 714 53.47 -26.16 25.75
N GLY A 715 54.32 -26.72 24.88
CA GLY A 715 54.22 -28.10 24.39
C GLY A 715 53.17 -28.32 23.30
N TYR A 716 52.45 -27.27 22.90
CA TYR A 716 51.47 -27.27 21.80
C TYR A 716 51.37 -25.85 21.21
N THR A 717 50.78 -25.71 20.03
CA THR A 717 50.43 -24.41 19.44
C THR A 717 49.00 -24.40 18.91
N ASP A 718 48.32 -23.26 18.99
CA ASP A 718 46.98 -23.08 18.45
C ASP A 718 47.03 -22.52 17.01
N CYS A 719 46.89 -23.41 16.02
CA CYS A 719 46.97 -23.00 14.62
C CYS A 719 45.79 -22.11 14.23
N HIS A 720 44.60 -22.25 14.84
CA HIS A 720 43.46 -21.39 14.57
C HIS A 720 43.75 -19.92 14.92
N LYS A 721 44.33 -19.69 16.10
CA LYS A 721 44.77 -18.36 16.53
C LYS A 721 45.77 -17.75 15.55
N TRP A 722 46.82 -18.48 15.20
CA TRP A 722 47.89 -17.94 14.35
C TRP A 722 47.45 -17.74 12.90
N PHE A 723 46.56 -18.58 12.38
CA PHE A 723 45.96 -18.36 11.05
C PHE A 723 45.03 -17.16 11.04
N SER A 724 44.25 -16.93 12.10
CA SER A 724 43.43 -15.72 12.24
C SER A 724 44.31 -14.47 12.24
N PHE A 725 45.41 -14.47 12.99
CA PHE A 725 46.34 -13.33 13.04
C PHE A 725 47.03 -13.11 11.70
N MET A 726 47.45 -14.18 11.04
CA MET A 726 48.08 -14.15 9.73
C MET A 726 47.15 -13.55 8.68
N ALA A 727 45.94 -14.09 8.53
CA ALA A 727 44.97 -13.59 7.55
C ALA A 727 44.60 -12.13 7.82
N THR A 728 44.42 -11.75 9.09
CA THR A 728 44.15 -10.36 9.51
C THR A 728 45.29 -9.42 9.12
N ASP A 729 46.54 -9.78 9.41
CA ASP A 729 47.68 -8.92 9.13
C ASP A 729 47.95 -8.82 7.63
N ILE A 730 47.77 -9.90 6.87
CA ILE A 730 47.85 -9.89 5.39
C ILE A 730 46.81 -8.93 4.82
N ILE A 731 45.52 -9.12 5.13
CA ILE A 731 44.48 -8.27 4.55
C ILE A 731 44.59 -6.82 5.05
N GLY A 732 45.08 -6.60 6.28
CA GLY A 732 45.39 -5.29 6.82
C GLY A 732 46.48 -4.55 6.03
N ASP A 733 47.60 -5.22 5.73
CA ASP A 733 48.66 -4.64 4.89
C ASP A 733 48.15 -4.37 3.46
N LEU A 734 47.43 -5.32 2.85
CA LEU A 734 46.93 -5.19 1.48
C LEU A 734 45.85 -4.11 1.32
N THR A 735 45.05 -3.87 2.36
CA THR A 735 43.93 -2.92 2.35
C THR A 735 44.35 -1.53 2.82
N PHE A 736 45.12 -1.45 3.91
CA PHE A 736 45.46 -0.19 4.60
C PHE A 736 46.92 0.22 4.50
N GLY A 737 47.78 -0.60 3.88
CA GLY A 737 49.22 -0.35 3.85
C GLY A 737 49.91 -0.50 5.20
N SER A 738 49.19 -0.98 6.22
CA SER A 738 49.73 -1.26 7.55
C SER A 738 48.95 -2.36 8.25
N SER A 739 49.63 -3.39 8.73
CA SER A 739 49.03 -4.48 9.50
C SER A 739 48.64 -4.05 10.92
N PHE A 740 47.85 -4.88 11.58
CA PHE A 740 47.47 -4.72 12.98
C PHE A 740 48.56 -5.21 13.94
N ARG A 741 49.63 -5.80 13.37
CA ARG A 741 50.78 -6.40 14.04
C ARG A 741 50.38 -7.43 15.09
N MET A 742 49.38 -8.25 14.76
CA MET A 742 48.85 -9.27 15.65
C MET A 742 49.79 -10.47 15.72
N LEU A 743 50.48 -10.79 14.63
CA LEU A 743 51.52 -11.81 14.61
C LEU A 743 52.72 -11.46 15.50
N GLU A 744 53.18 -10.21 15.49
CA GLU A 744 54.31 -9.76 16.31
C GLU A 744 53.94 -9.69 17.80
N GLN A 745 52.73 -9.25 18.11
CA GLN A 745 52.29 -9.07 19.50
C GLN A 745 51.72 -10.34 20.14
N GLY A 746 51.33 -11.35 19.35
CA GLY A 746 50.72 -12.58 19.84
C GLY A 746 49.34 -12.38 20.49
N ARG A 747 48.70 -11.24 20.28
CA ARG A 747 47.36 -10.90 20.82
C ARG A 747 46.53 -10.12 19.80
N ARG A 748 45.20 -10.14 19.98
CA ARG A 748 44.27 -9.39 19.13
C ARG A 748 44.47 -7.88 19.31
N SER A 749 44.27 -7.14 18.22
CA SER A 749 44.18 -5.69 18.27
C SER A 749 42.79 -5.25 18.74
N GLN A 750 42.69 -4.05 19.33
CA GLN A 750 41.41 -3.52 19.80
C GLN A 750 40.35 -3.45 18.69
N TYR A 751 40.77 -3.13 17.47
CA TYR A 751 39.88 -3.06 16.31
C TYR A 751 39.25 -4.43 16.00
N VAL A 752 40.05 -5.49 15.99
CA VAL A 752 39.58 -6.84 15.71
C VAL A 752 38.69 -7.37 16.83
N GLU A 753 39.01 -7.06 18.09
CA GLU A 753 38.14 -7.38 19.22
C GLU A 753 36.77 -6.70 19.11
N ASP A 754 36.74 -5.43 18.73
CA ASP A 754 35.48 -4.70 18.54
C ASP A 754 34.67 -5.28 17.38
N LEU A 755 35.33 -5.59 16.26
CA LEU A 755 34.72 -6.21 15.08
C LEU A 755 34.07 -7.55 15.42
N GLN A 756 34.81 -8.47 16.04
CA GLN A 756 34.31 -9.79 16.45
C GLN A 756 33.17 -9.70 17.47
N ALA A 757 33.17 -8.68 18.34
CA ALA A 757 32.10 -8.50 19.30
C ALA A 757 30.82 -7.90 18.69
N VAL A 758 30.94 -7.10 17.63
CA VAL A 758 29.81 -6.44 16.96
C VAL A 758 29.06 -7.42 16.04
N MET A 759 29.77 -8.27 15.30
CA MET A 759 29.18 -9.11 14.25
C MET A 759 28.07 -10.07 14.71
N PRO A 760 28.21 -10.84 15.82
CA PRO A 760 27.12 -11.68 16.32
C PRO A 760 25.88 -10.88 16.71
N THR A 761 26.07 -9.66 17.20
CA THR A 761 24.98 -8.75 17.58
C THR A 761 24.24 -8.25 16.33
N VAL A 762 24.97 -7.94 15.25
CA VAL A 762 24.38 -7.60 13.95
C VAL A 762 23.55 -8.75 13.40
N ASN A 763 24.05 -9.99 13.44
CA ASN A 763 23.29 -11.17 12.99
C ASN A 763 22.00 -11.38 13.80
N LYS A 764 22.08 -11.28 15.13
CA LYS A 764 20.89 -11.34 16.01
C LYS A 764 19.89 -10.24 15.67
N ARG A 765 20.38 -9.02 15.41
CA ARG A 765 19.57 -7.89 14.98
C ARG A 765 18.86 -8.16 13.64
N ILE A 766 19.56 -8.72 12.65
CA ILE A 766 19.00 -9.05 11.33
C ILE A 766 17.84 -10.06 11.46
N GLU A 767 18.06 -11.13 12.23
CA GLU A 767 17.09 -12.22 12.39
C GLU A 767 15.91 -11.87 13.33
N LEU A 768 16.14 -11.00 14.32
CA LEU A 768 15.15 -10.62 15.35
C LEU A 768 14.60 -9.18 15.19
N SER A 769 14.88 -8.47 14.10
CA SER A 769 14.24 -7.18 13.81
C SER A 769 12.73 -7.35 13.57
N PRO A 770 11.85 -6.48 14.14
CA PRO A 770 12.15 -5.21 14.82
C PRO A 770 12.38 -5.30 16.33
N PHE A 771 12.14 -6.46 16.97
CA PHE A 771 12.28 -6.60 18.43
C PHE A 771 13.67 -6.18 18.92
N PHE A 772 14.71 -6.58 18.18
CA PHE A 772 16.08 -6.20 18.51
C PHE A 772 16.37 -4.70 18.25
N ASP A 773 15.69 -4.06 17.30
CA ASP A 773 15.80 -2.62 17.04
C ASP A 773 15.17 -1.80 18.17
N LEU A 774 14.07 -2.27 18.76
CA LEU A 774 13.43 -1.63 19.92
C LEU A 774 14.36 -1.59 21.14
N MET A 775 15.21 -2.61 21.31
CA MET A 775 16.20 -2.61 22.39
C MET A 775 17.19 -1.44 22.29
N PHE A 776 17.51 -0.99 21.07
CA PHE A 776 18.41 0.16 20.84
C PHE A 776 17.77 1.51 21.20
N LEU A 777 16.45 1.58 21.42
CA LEU A 777 15.77 2.78 21.93
C LEU A 777 15.80 2.87 23.46
N LEU A 778 16.13 1.78 24.15
CA LEU A 778 16.24 1.73 25.60
C LEU A 778 17.69 2.02 26.03
N PRO A 779 17.93 2.75 27.15
CA PRO A 779 19.28 3.08 27.63
C PRO A 779 19.96 1.89 28.33
N LEU A 780 20.04 0.75 27.64
CA LEU A 780 20.65 -0.48 28.17
C LEU A 780 22.18 -0.38 28.11
N PRO A 781 22.92 -0.81 29.15
CA PRO A 781 24.39 -0.79 29.16
C PRO A 781 25.04 -1.51 27.96
N GLN A 782 24.40 -2.57 27.48
CA GLN A 782 24.83 -3.42 26.38
C GLN A 782 24.70 -2.68 25.04
N VAL A 783 23.66 -1.86 24.89
CA VAL A 783 23.46 -0.97 23.73
C VAL A 783 24.53 0.12 23.70
N LYS A 784 24.82 0.73 24.86
CA LYS A 784 25.91 1.71 24.99
C LYS A 784 27.26 1.09 24.59
N LYS A 785 27.59 -0.08 25.14
CA LYS A 785 28.83 -0.83 24.78
C LYS A 785 28.89 -1.17 23.29
N PHE A 786 27.78 -1.59 22.69
CA PHE A 786 27.71 -1.85 21.25
C PHE A 786 27.98 -0.57 20.44
N SER A 787 27.33 0.54 20.80
CA SER A 787 27.49 1.83 20.11
C SER A 787 28.94 2.33 20.21
N GLU A 788 29.56 2.26 21.38
CA GLU A 788 30.97 2.64 21.58
C GLU A 788 31.92 1.79 20.73
N ARG A 789 31.70 0.47 20.67
CA ARG A 789 32.46 -0.45 19.80
C ARG A 789 32.29 -0.11 18.33
N PHE A 790 31.06 0.11 17.90
CA PHE A 790 30.74 0.47 16.53
C PHE A 790 31.38 1.79 16.11
N GLN A 791 31.36 2.80 16.98
CA GLN A 791 32.02 4.10 16.73
C GLN A 791 33.54 3.97 16.62
N ARG A 792 34.18 3.12 17.44
CA ARG A 792 35.62 2.86 17.31
C ARG A 792 35.99 2.19 15.98
N ILE A 793 35.15 1.28 15.49
CA ILE A 793 35.34 0.64 14.18
C ILE A 793 35.28 1.69 13.06
N LEU A 794 34.28 2.57 13.07
CA LEU A 794 34.15 3.65 12.07
C LEU A 794 35.35 4.59 12.09
N LYS A 795 35.76 5.03 13.29
CA LYS A 795 36.91 5.91 13.47
C LYS A 795 38.21 5.30 12.93
N TYR A 796 38.42 4.00 13.15
CA TYR A 796 39.60 3.30 12.63
C TYR A 796 39.63 3.29 11.10
N GLY A 797 38.47 3.08 10.44
CA GLY A 797 38.37 3.15 8.98
C GLY A 797 38.75 4.53 8.44
N GLU A 798 38.25 5.60 9.07
CA GLU A 798 38.57 6.98 8.73
C GLU A 798 40.07 7.29 8.88
N GLU A 799 40.66 6.95 10.03
CA GLU A 799 42.08 7.15 10.30
C GLU A 799 42.99 6.37 9.35
N SER A 800 42.55 5.19 8.91
CA SER A 800 43.32 4.35 7.98
C SER A 800 43.32 4.93 6.56
N ILE A 801 42.19 5.43 6.07
CA ILE A 801 42.15 6.12 4.77
C ILE A 801 42.95 7.41 4.80
N ARG A 802 42.87 8.18 5.90
CA ARG A 802 43.63 9.42 6.04
C ARG A 802 45.14 9.16 6.00
N ARG A 803 45.61 8.07 6.63
CA ARG A 803 47.01 7.64 6.57
C ARG A 803 47.42 7.25 5.15
N LEU A 804 46.57 6.53 4.42
CA LEU A 804 46.81 6.18 3.01
C LEU A 804 46.91 7.41 2.10
N GLN A 805 45.98 8.35 2.23
CA GLN A 805 45.99 9.60 1.46
C GLN A 805 47.27 10.40 1.76
N LEU A 806 47.68 10.50 3.03
CA LEU A 806 48.92 11.17 3.42
C LEU A 806 50.15 10.49 2.82
N ALA A 807 50.25 9.16 2.94
CA ALA A 807 51.37 8.37 2.44
C ALA A 807 51.53 8.47 0.92
N GLN A 808 50.43 8.63 0.18
CA GLN A 808 50.44 8.86 -1.26
C GLN A 808 50.97 10.26 -1.62
N VAL A 809 50.60 11.29 -0.86
CA VAL A 809 51.10 12.67 -1.05
C VAL A 809 52.58 12.79 -0.70
N THR A 810 53.03 12.10 0.35
CA THR A 810 54.42 12.11 0.80
C THR A 810 55.33 11.16 0.02
N GLY A 811 54.77 10.33 -0.86
CA GLY A 811 55.53 9.33 -1.63
C GLY A 811 56.13 8.21 -0.76
N SER A 812 55.56 7.97 0.43
CA SER A 812 56.10 7.05 1.45
C SER A 812 55.38 5.70 1.50
N LEU A 813 54.71 5.30 0.41
CA LEU A 813 54.13 3.97 0.27
C LEU A 813 55.21 3.00 -0.23
N ASP A 814 55.88 2.31 0.70
CA ASP A 814 56.91 1.32 0.36
C ASP A 814 56.33 -0.01 -0.17
N THR A 815 55.02 -0.23 -0.03
CA THR A 815 54.34 -1.48 -0.43
C THR A 815 53.08 -1.18 -1.23
N PRO A 816 52.83 -1.91 -2.35
CA PRO A 816 51.59 -1.79 -3.10
C PRO A 816 50.36 -2.13 -2.23
N ILE A 817 49.21 -1.50 -2.50
CA ILE A 817 47.94 -1.76 -1.81
C ILE A 817 46.76 -1.82 -2.79
N PHE A 818 45.63 -2.38 -2.38
CA PHE A 818 44.46 -2.57 -3.24
C PHE A 818 43.83 -1.27 -3.75
N PHE A 819 43.83 -0.20 -2.95
CA PHE A 819 43.18 1.07 -3.31
C PHE A 819 44.06 2.04 -4.10
N GLU A 820 45.35 1.75 -4.28
CA GLU A 820 46.35 2.67 -4.83
C GLU A 820 45.95 3.29 -6.18
N LYS A 821 45.50 2.44 -7.13
CA LYS A 821 45.12 2.87 -8.48
C LYS A 821 43.73 3.51 -8.58
N ILE A 822 42.88 3.30 -7.58
CA ILE A 822 41.47 3.70 -7.60
C ILE A 822 41.25 5.05 -6.89
N MET A 823 42.22 5.48 -6.08
CA MET A 823 42.25 6.81 -5.45
C MET A 823 42.76 7.94 -6.39
N ASN A 824 43.06 7.66 -7.66
CA ASN A 824 43.70 8.63 -8.54
C ASN A 824 42.79 9.83 -8.86
N PRO A 825 43.13 11.07 -8.43
CA PRO A 825 42.27 12.25 -8.55
C PRO A 825 42.04 12.73 -9.99
N LYS A 826 42.78 12.18 -10.98
CA LYS A 826 42.68 12.59 -12.39
C LYS A 826 41.50 11.96 -13.15
N ASN A 827 40.78 10.99 -12.57
CA ASN A 827 39.70 10.27 -13.27
C ASN A 827 38.45 10.10 -12.39
N LYS A 828 37.79 11.21 -12.04
CA LYS A 828 36.70 11.27 -11.05
C LYS A 828 35.50 10.36 -11.36
N GLU A 829 35.21 10.07 -12.63
CA GLU A 829 34.08 9.20 -13.01
C GLU A 829 34.31 7.71 -12.66
N ASN A 830 35.57 7.29 -12.48
CA ASN A 830 35.97 5.89 -12.21
C ASN A 830 36.72 5.72 -10.88
N ALA A 831 36.51 6.60 -9.89
CA ALA A 831 37.10 6.48 -8.55
C ALA A 831 36.06 6.06 -7.50
N LEU A 832 36.51 5.40 -6.43
CA LEU A 832 35.69 5.17 -5.24
C LEU A 832 35.68 6.46 -4.40
N THR A 833 34.54 6.84 -3.84
CA THR A 833 34.49 7.94 -2.85
C THR A 833 35.15 7.52 -1.53
N ASP A 834 35.46 8.47 -0.65
CA ASP A 834 36.06 8.14 0.66
C ASP A 834 35.16 7.23 1.49
N LEU A 835 33.86 7.54 1.59
CA LEU A 835 32.87 6.70 2.26
C LEU A 835 32.79 5.31 1.62
N GLU A 836 32.80 5.29 0.30
CA GLU A 836 32.82 4.09 -0.50
C GLU A 836 34.05 3.23 -0.17
N MET A 837 35.24 3.80 -0.07
CA MET A 837 36.45 3.08 0.33
C MET A 837 36.38 2.57 1.78
N GLN A 838 35.84 3.35 2.71
CA GLN A 838 35.64 2.91 4.10
C GLN A 838 34.78 1.65 4.17
N GLN A 839 33.69 1.63 3.40
CA GLN A 839 32.76 0.50 3.35
C GLN A 839 33.42 -0.76 2.78
N GLU A 840 34.15 -0.67 1.66
CA GLU A 840 34.83 -1.85 1.09
C GLU A 840 35.99 -2.31 1.93
N ALA A 841 36.74 -1.40 2.56
CA ALA A 841 37.86 -1.77 3.41
C ALA A 841 37.39 -2.55 4.64
N ALA A 842 36.31 -2.09 5.29
CA ALA A 842 35.71 -2.84 6.40
C ALA A 842 35.19 -4.22 5.96
N GLU A 843 34.58 -4.30 4.76
CA GLU A 843 34.08 -5.56 4.22
C GLU A 843 35.21 -6.54 3.86
N LEU A 844 36.29 -6.07 3.23
CA LEU A 844 37.47 -6.87 2.90
C LEU A 844 38.17 -7.39 4.16
N MET A 845 38.27 -6.57 5.22
CA MET A 845 38.81 -7.00 6.51
C MET A 845 38.02 -8.16 7.12
N ILE A 846 36.68 -8.05 7.17
CA ILE A 846 35.80 -9.08 7.71
C ILE A 846 35.88 -10.36 6.84
N THR A 847 35.75 -10.20 5.53
CA THR A 847 35.61 -11.32 4.60
C THR A 847 36.94 -12.02 4.30
N GLY A 848 38.07 -11.33 4.37
CA GLY A 848 39.41 -11.89 4.13
C GLY A 848 40.04 -12.58 5.34
N THR A 849 39.61 -12.25 6.56
CA THR A 849 40.20 -12.80 7.79
C THR A 849 39.65 -14.18 8.15
N ASP A 850 38.35 -14.24 8.47
CA ASP A 850 37.72 -15.43 9.04
C ASP A 850 37.57 -16.54 7.99
N THR A 851 37.45 -16.19 6.71
CA THR A 851 37.25 -17.21 5.67
C THR A 851 38.50 -18.04 5.43
N THR A 852 39.65 -17.40 5.29
CA THR A 852 40.93 -18.08 5.08
C THR A 852 41.38 -18.83 6.33
N SER A 853 41.31 -18.17 7.50
CA SER A 853 41.77 -18.78 8.75
C SER A 853 40.98 -20.04 9.13
N ASN A 854 39.64 -19.99 9.09
CA ASN A 854 38.81 -21.17 9.38
C ASN A 854 39.04 -22.31 8.39
N THR A 855 39.19 -21.99 7.09
CA THR A 855 39.46 -23.01 6.06
C THR A 855 40.84 -23.66 6.30
N LEU A 856 41.88 -22.89 6.62
CA LEU A 856 43.21 -23.40 6.98
C LEU A 856 43.17 -24.27 8.24
N THR A 857 42.42 -23.86 9.26
CA THR A 857 42.26 -24.65 10.49
C THR A 857 41.69 -26.03 10.18
N TYR A 858 40.60 -26.09 9.41
CA TYR A 858 39.99 -27.36 9.01
C TYR A 858 40.85 -28.18 8.05
N LEU A 859 41.62 -27.52 7.17
CA LEU A 859 42.59 -28.18 6.31
C LEU A 859 43.64 -28.91 7.15
N VAL A 860 44.28 -28.20 8.09
CA VAL A 860 45.32 -28.78 8.95
C VAL A 860 44.74 -29.91 9.79
N TRP A 861 43.59 -29.69 10.44
CA TRP A 861 42.89 -30.74 11.19
C TRP A 861 42.66 -32.00 10.35
N SER A 862 42.09 -31.84 9.16
CA SER A 862 41.71 -32.97 8.30
C SER A 862 42.93 -33.74 7.80
N VAL A 863 44.03 -33.05 7.49
CA VAL A 863 45.27 -33.71 7.07
C VAL A 863 45.91 -34.46 8.25
N LEU A 864 45.95 -33.86 9.44
CA LEU A 864 46.60 -34.45 10.61
C LEU A 864 45.83 -35.65 11.19
N GLU A 865 44.50 -35.66 11.10
CA GLU A 865 43.67 -36.82 11.44
C GLU A 865 43.87 -38.02 10.49
N ASN A 866 44.54 -37.81 9.34
CA ASN A 866 44.74 -38.83 8.31
C ASN A 866 46.24 -39.03 8.00
N PRO A 867 46.95 -39.92 8.74
CA PRO A 867 48.40 -40.09 8.60
C PRO A 867 48.89 -40.39 7.18
N GLY A 868 48.11 -41.14 6.39
CA GLY A 868 48.44 -41.43 4.99
C GLY A 868 48.35 -40.19 4.08
N ILE A 869 47.32 -39.36 4.30
CA ILE A 869 47.18 -38.08 3.57
C ILE A 869 48.31 -37.13 3.95
N ARG A 870 48.61 -37.01 5.25
CA ARG A 870 49.73 -36.22 5.77
C ARG A 870 51.05 -36.64 5.13
N ALA A 871 51.40 -37.92 5.19
CA ALA A 871 52.68 -38.42 4.68
C ALA A 871 52.87 -38.11 3.19
N ARG A 872 51.83 -38.32 2.37
CA ARG A 872 51.86 -38.03 0.93
C ARG A 872 51.98 -36.54 0.63
N LEU A 873 51.29 -35.68 1.40
CA LEU A 873 51.42 -34.24 1.27
C LEU A 873 52.83 -33.75 1.66
N GLU A 874 53.35 -34.22 2.80
CA GLU A 874 54.71 -33.91 3.27
C GLU A 874 55.76 -34.33 2.25
N GLU A 875 55.61 -35.49 1.63
CA GLU A 875 56.50 -35.98 0.58
C GLU A 875 56.49 -35.05 -0.64
N GLU A 876 55.32 -34.69 -1.17
CA GLU A 876 55.22 -33.80 -2.33
C GLU A 876 55.82 -32.41 -2.05
N VAL A 877 55.50 -31.80 -0.90
CA VAL A 877 56.00 -30.45 -0.57
C VAL A 877 57.49 -30.45 -0.19
N SER A 878 58.06 -31.60 0.20
CA SER A 878 59.49 -31.73 0.48
C SER A 878 60.37 -31.56 -0.77
N MET A 879 59.81 -31.82 -1.96
CA MET A 879 60.51 -31.71 -3.25
C MET A 879 60.65 -30.26 -3.75
N LEU A 880 60.01 -29.29 -3.08
CA LEU A 880 60.07 -27.88 -3.45
C LEU A 880 61.48 -27.31 -3.22
N SER A 881 61.89 -26.38 -4.08
CA SER A 881 63.12 -25.58 -3.86
C SER A 881 62.99 -24.73 -2.58
N ALA A 882 64.09 -24.26 -1.98
CA ALA A 882 64.03 -23.46 -0.75
C ALA A 882 63.22 -22.15 -0.92
N ASN A 883 63.28 -21.55 -2.11
CA ASN A 883 62.65 -20.26 -2.45
C ASN A 883 61.47 -20.44 -3.43
N PHE A 884 60.68 -21.49 -3.25
CA PHE A 884 59.52 -21.77 -4.10
C PHE A 884 58.52 -20.59 -4.10
N LYS A 885 57.83 -20.44 -5.23
CA LYS A 885 56.76 -19.46 -5.42
C LYS A 885 55.39 -20.13 -5.52
N ASP A 886 54.31 -19.37 -5.41
CA ASP A 886 52.94 -19.86 -5.62
C ASP A 886 52.78 -20.50 -7.00
N ALA A 887 53.48 -19.98 -8.02
CA ALA A 887 53.52 -20.57 -9.36
C ALA A 887 54.08 -22.01 -9.39
N ASP A 888 54.93 -22.38 -8.43
CA ASP A 888 55.40 -23.77 -8.26
C ASP A 888 54.36 -24.61 -7.53
N LEU A 889 53.68 -24.04 -6.52
CA LEU A 889 52.62 -24.70 -5.76
C LEU A 889 51.39 -25.02 -6.62
N VAL A 890 51.05 -24.17 -7.60
CA VAL A 890 49.96 -24.42 -8.56
C VAL A 890 50.18 -25.72 -9.35
N LYS A 891 51.43 -26.15 -9.52
CA LYS A 891 51.80 -27.36 -10.27
C LYS A 891 51.77 -28.63 -9.43
N LEU A 892 51.65 -28.53 -8.10
CA LEU A 892 51.63 -29.68 -7.19
C LEU A 892 50.23 -30.32 -7.16
N PRO A 893 50.03 -31.48 -7.81
CA PRO A 893 48.70 -32.07 -7.94
C PRO A 893 48.06 -32.41 -6.58
N TYR A 894 48.82 -32.97 -5.63
CA TYR A 894 48.26 -33.46 -4.38
C TYR A 894 47.97 -32.34 -3.37
N LEU A 895 48.84 -31.32 -3.26
CA LEU A 895 48.58 -30.10 -2.49
C LEU A 895 47.28 -29.43 -2.95
N ASN A 896 47.10 -29.26 -4.26
CA ASN A 896 45.88 -28.65 -4.80
C ASN A 896 44.65 -29.54 -4.57
N ALA A 897 44.81 -30.86 -4.62
CA ALA A 897 43.76 -31.81 -4.27
C ALA A 897 43.32 -31.70 -2.80
N VAL A 898 44.28 -31.58 -1.87
CA VAL A 898 44.02 -31.34 -0.44
C VAL A 898 43.29 -30.01 -0.24
N VAL A 899 43.77 -28.92 -0.83
CA VAL A 899 43.12 -27.60 -0.74
C VAL A 899 41.69 -27.65 -1.29
N LYS A 900 41.48 -28.31 -2.44
CA LYS A 900 40.14 -28.45 -3.03
C LYS A 900 39.18 -29.22 -2.14
N GLU A 901 39.65 -30.32 -1.55
CA GLU A 901 38.84 -31.15 -0.65
C GLU A 901 38.52 -30.42 0.66
N SER A 902 39.45 -29.64 1.20
CA SER A 902 39.21 -28.77 2.34
C SER A 902 38.16 -27.71 2.03
N LEU A 903 38.21 -27.06 0.86
CA LEU A 903 37.19 -26.10 0.45
C LEU A 903 35.83 -26.76 0.18
N ARG A 904 35.81 -28.03 -0.29
CA ARG A 904 34.57 -28.79 -0.53
C ARG A 904 33.84 -29.03 0.79
N LEU A 905 34.54 -29.57 1.78
CA LEU A 905 33.96 -29.95 3.07
C LEU A 905 33.84 -28.78 4.04
N TYR A 906 34.83 -27.90 4.04
CA TYR A 906 35.06 -26.88 5.08
C TYR A 906 35.35 -25.50 4.49
N GLY A 907 34.78 -25.17 3.33
CA GLY A 907 34.77 -23.81 2.83
C GLY A 907 34.00 -22.89 3.80
N ALA A 908 34.65 -21.81 4.25
CA ALA A 908 34.10 -20.95 5.29
C ALA A 908 32.70 -20.39 5.00
N ALA A 909 32.39 -20.06 3.75
CA ALA A 909 31.14 -19.44 3.31
C ALA A 909 30.18 -20.43 2.62
N SER A 910 29.98 -21.62 3.21
CA SER A 910 29.19 -22.71 2.60
C SER A 910 27.66 -22.59 2.76
N GLY A 911 27.17 -21.53 3.39
CA GLY A 911 25.76 -21.38 3.80
C GLY A 911 24.78 -20.98 2.71
N ALA A 912 23.51 -20.84 3.12
CA ALA A 912 22.39 -20.53 2.23
C ALA A 912 22.43 -19.09 1.69
N HIS A 913 22.46 -18.96 0.36
CA HIS A 913 22.44 -17.69 -0.35
C HIS A 913 21.06 -17.42 -0.94
N GLN A 914 20.34 -16.47 -0.34
CA GLN A 914 18.97 -16.12 -0.75
C GLN A 914 18.93 -15.28 -2.03
N ARG A 915 17.96 -15.58 -2.91
CA ARG A 915 17.71 -14.86 -4.15
C ARG A 915 16.22 -14.65 -4.37
N ASP A 916 15.84 -13.47 -4.84
CA ASP A 916 14.48 -13.20 -5.30
C ASP A 916 14.25 -13.92 -6.63
N VAL A 917 13.10 -14.58 -6.75
CA VAL A 917 12.66 -15.22 -8.01
C VAL A 917 12.31 -14.12 -9.03
N PRO A 918 12.69 -14.25 -10.31
CA PRO A 918 12.33 -13.28 -11.35
C PRO A 918 10.81 -13.12 -11.54
N ASN A 919 10.37 -11.95 -12.01
CA ASN A 919 8.97 -11.67 -12.32
C ASN A 919 8.36 -12.76 -13.23
N GLY A 920 7.14 -13.21 -12.93
CA GLY A 920 6.47 -14.29 -13.66
C GLY A 920 6.74 -15.69 -13.11
N GLY A 921 7.60 -15.81 -12.09
CA GLY A 921 7.95 -17.08 -11.45
C GLY A 921 9.00 -17.89 -12.23
N TRP A 922 9.37 -19.04 -11.67
CA TRP A 922 10.41 -19.90 -12.21
C TRP A 922 10.05 -21.38 -12.06
N GLU A 923 10.02 -22.09 -13.18
CA GLU A 923 9.83 -23.53 -13.21
C GLU A 923 11.20 -24.24 -13.07
N THR A 924 11.32 -25.10 -12.07
CA THR A 924 12.53 -25.90 -11.84
C THR A 924 12.18 -27.21 -11.14
N CYS A 925 12.88 -28.30 -11.49
CA CYS A 925 12.72 -29.61 -10.86
C CYS A 925 11.26 -30.08 -10.73
N GLY A 926 10.39 -29.73 -11.70
CA GLY A 926 8.96 -30.07 -11.70
C GLY A 926 8.06 -29.19 -10.82
N TYR A 927 8.56 -28.08 -10.27
CA TYR A 927 7.82 -27.14 -9.46
C TYR A 927 7.82 -25.73 -10.06
N MET A 928 6.68 -25.05 -10.01
CA MET A 928 6.57 -23.64 -10.35
C MET A 928 6.70 -22.79 -9.08
N ILE A 929 7.82 -22.07 -8.96
CA ILE A 929 8.11 -21.20 -7.82
C ILE A 929 7.66 -19.77 -8.19
N PRO A 930 6.74 -19.14 -7.45
CA PRO A 930 6.23 -17.80 -7.78
C PRO A 930 7.28 -16.72 -7.51
N ASP A 931 7.15 -15.57 -8.19
CA ASP A 931 8.00 -14.38 -8.02
C ASP A 931 7.87 -13.70 -6.66
N THR A 932 6.84 -14.05 -5.88
CA THR A 932 6.68 -13.64 -4.47
C THR A 932 7.58 -14.40 -3.50
N ALA A 933 8.28 -15.44 -3.96
CA ALA A 933 9.13 -16.30 -3.12
C ALA A 933 10.62 -15.99 -3.29
N THR A 934 11.42 -16.44 -2.32
CA THR A 934 12.88 -16.51 -2.43
C THR A 934 13.33 -17.94 -2.62
N VAL A 935 14.44 -18.12 -3.34
CA VAL A 935 15.17 -19.39 -3.43
C VAL A 935 16.53 -19.28 -2.75
N SER A 936 16.93 -20.36 -2.09
CA SER A 936 18.18 -20.47 -1.33
C SER A 936 19.02 -21.61 -1.84
N THR A 937 20.32 -21.37 -2.08
CA THR A 937 21.29 -22.40 -2.47
C THR A 937 22.44 -22.41 -1.48
N GLN A 938 22.92 -23.60 -1.06
CA GLN A 938 24.06 -23.71 -0.15
C GLN A 938 25.11 -24.68 -0.68
N ALA A 939 26.37 -24.24 -0.71
CA ALA A 939 27.48 -25.07 -1.16
C ALA A 939 27.65 -26.29 -0.25
N PHE A 940 27.34 -26.16 1.05
CA PHE A 940 27.44 -27.24 2.03
C PHE A 940 26.75 -28.53 1.57
N SER A 941 25.50 -28.42 1.10
CA SER A 941 24.70 -29.56 0.62
C SER A 941 25.07 -30.00 -0.78
N LEU A 942 25.34 -29.04 -1.68
CA LEU A 942 25.69 -29.35 -3.07
C LEU A 942 27.00 -30.15 -3.14
N HIS A 943 27.96 -29.79 -2.28
CA HIS A 943 29.24 -30.47 -2.13
C HIS A 943 29.15 -31.83 -1.45
N ARG A 944 27.98 -32.21 -0.92
CA ARG A 944 27.74 -33.48 -0.22
C ARG A 944 26.73 -34.39 -0.93
N LEU A 945 26.40 -34.07 -2.18
CA LEU A 945 25.56 -34.90 -3.02
C LEU A 945 26.22 -36.28 -3.27
N PRO A 946 25.66 -37.40 -2.78
CA PRO A 946 26.26 -38.72 -2.94
C PRO A 946 26.33 -39.18 -4.40
N GLN A 947 25.44 -38.67 -5.26
CA GLN A 947 25.45 -38.94 -6.69
C GLN A 947 26.57 -38.20 -7.45
N VAL A 948 27.17 -37.17 -6.84
CA VAL A 948 28.29 -36.40 -7.43
C VAL A 948 29.61 -36.76 -6.75
N PHE A 949 29.61 -36.88 -5.43
CA PHE A 949 30.80 -37.17 -4.63
C PHE A 949 30.64 -38.51 -3.91
N SER A 950 31.39 -39.52 -4.33
CA SER A 950 31.45 -40.82 -3.64
C SER A 950 31.96 -40.65 -2.21
N ASN A 951 31.28 -41.25 -1.22
CA ASN A 951 31.55 -41.05 0.21
C ASN A 951 31.64 -39.55 0.58
N PRO A 952 30.56 -38.78 0.39
CA PRO A 952 30.61 -37.31 0.34
C PRO A 952 31.08 -36.65 1.64
N TYR A 953 31.00 -37.32 2.78
CA TYR A 953 31.44 -36.78 4.07
C TYR A 953 32.90 -37.13 4.41
N LYS A 954 33.53 -38.06 3.68
CA LYS A 954 34.92 -38.44 3.89
C LYS A 954 35.85 -37.40 3.27
N PHE A 955 36.86 -36.96 4.03
CA PHE A 955 37.96 -36.16 3.51
C PHE A 955 38.85 -37.04 2.63
N ASP A 956 38.74 -36.87 1.31
CA ASP A 956 39.46 -37.69 0.34
C ASP A 956 40.01 -36.81 -0.81
N PRO A 957 41.29 -36.42 -0.74
CA PRO A 957 41.95 -35.66 -1.80
C PRO A 957 42.05 -36.40 -3.14
N GLU A 958 42.10 -37.74 -3.15
CA GLU A 958 42.36 -38.52 -4.39
C GLU A 958 41.34 -38.22 -5.48
N ARG A 959 40.09 -37.92 -5.10
CA ARG A 959 39.01 -37.59 -6.04
C ARG A 959 39.32 -36.41 -6.95
N TRP A 960 40.24 -35.53 -6.55
CA TRP A 960 40.62 -34.33 -7.31
C TRP A 960 41.78 -34.54 -8.27
N LEU A 961 42.41 -35.71 -8.28
CA LEU A 961 43.46 -36.06 -9.25
C LEU A 961 42.86 -36.39 -10.63
N SER A 962 41.61 -36.85 -10.67
CA SER A 962 40.87 -37.12 -11.91
C SER A 962 39.37 -36.86 -11.70
N PRO A 963 38.97 -35.58 -11.51
CA PRO A 963 37.59 -35.22 -11.18
C PRO A 963 36.66 -35.36 -12.40
N THR A 964 35.43 -35.81 -12.17
CA THR A 964 34.40 -35.86 -13.22
C THR A 964 33.86 -34.46 -13.55
N ALA A 965 33.16 -34.33 -14.68
CA ALA A 965 32.52 -33.05 -15.06
C ALA A 965 31.47 -32.61 -14.04
N GLU A 966 30.68 -33.56 -13.51
CA GLU A 966 29.64 -33.30 -12.51
C GLU A 966 30.24 -32.77 -11.21
N MET A 967 31.40 -33.32 -10.80
CA MET A 967 32.12 -32.82 -9.63
C MET A 967 32.56 -31.37 -9.81
N GLN A 968 33.06 -31.01 -10.99
CA GLN A 968 33.47 -29.64 -11.29
C GLN A 968 32.27 -28.68 -11.30
N ASP A 969 31.15 -29.11 -11.88
CA ASP A 969 29.94 -28.32 -11.98
C ASP A 969 29.27 -28.07 -10.62
N ALA A 970 29.36 -29.03 -9.69
CA ALA A 970 28.84 -28.89 -8.34
C ALA A 970 29.80 -28.14 -7.39
N TYR A 971 31.07 -27.95 -7.78
CA TYR A 971 32.11 -27.37 -6.92
C TYR A 971 32.09 -25.83 -6.96
N ILE A 972 31.41 -25.23 -5.99
CA ILE A 972 31.19 -23.78 -5.87
C ILE A 972 31.60 -23.20 -4.50
N PRO A 973 32.80 -23.51 -3.96
CA PRO A 973 33.22 -23.05 -2.62
C PRO A 973 33.30 -21.53 -2.48
N PHE A 974 33.35 -20.80 -3.59
CA PHE A 974 33.41 -19.33 -3.65
C PHE A 974 32.13 -18.71 -4.24
N GLY A 975 31.06 -19.50 -4.39
CA GLY A 975 29.87 -19.13 -5.15
C GLY A 975 30.10 -19.16 -6.66
N GLY A 976 29.25 -18.48 -7.43
CA GLY A 976 29.37 -18.44 -8.88
C GLY A 976 28.69 -17.24 -9.54
N GLY A 977 28.87 -17.15 -10.86
CA GLY A 977 28.35 -16.07 -11.69
C GLY A 977 28.95 -14.68 -11.39
N PRO A 978 28.22 -13.58 -11.65
CA PRO A 978 28.73 -12.21 -11.49
C PRO A 978 28.99 -11.83 -10.02
N ARG A 979 28.56 -12.68 -9.07
CA ARG A 979 28.68 -12.48 -7.62
C ARG A 979 29.70 -13.44 -6.97
N ILE A 980 30.50 -14.16 -7.76
CA ILE A 980 31.59 -15.03 -7.25
C ILE A 980 32.58 -14.22 -6.40
N CYS A 981 33.16 -14.85 -5.38
CA CYS A 981 34.14 -14.24 -4.47
C CYS A 981 35.16 -13.39 -5.24
N LEU A 982 35.37 -12.16 -4.77
CA LEU A 982 36.33 -11.24 -5.36
C LEU A 982 37.77 -11.66 -5.06
N GLY A 983 38.02 -12.16 -3.85
CA GLY A 983 39.35 -12.56 -3.35
C GLY A 983 39.73 -14.02 -3.62
N ILE A 984 39.06 -14.71 -4.56
CA ILE A 984 39.26 -16.15 -4.83
C ILE A 984 40.74 -16.51 -5.03
N HIS A 985 41.47 -15.70 -5.80
CA HIS A 985 42.87 -15.97 -6.13
C HIS A 985 43.81 -15.74 -4.95
N LEU A 986 43.53 -14.72 -4.12
CA LEU A 986 44.26 -14.46 -2.88
C LEU A 986 44.07 -15.62 -1.90
N ALA A 987 42.82 -16.07 -1.71
CA ALA A 987 42.51 -17.19 -0.83
C ALA A 987 43.25 -18.47 -1.25
N TYR A 988 43.27 -18.79 -2.56
CA TYR A 988 44.03 -19.93 -3.07
C TYR A 988 45.54 -19.82 -2.80
N MET A 989 46.12 -18.63 -3.00
CA MET A 989 47.54 -18.39 -2.71
C MET A 989 47.84 -18.57 -1.22
N GLU A 990 47.06 -17.95 -0.33
CA GLU A 990 47.23 -18.09 1.11
C GLU A 990 47.06 -19.54 1.59
N LEU A 991 46.07 -20.27 1.05
CA LEU A 991 45.84 -21.68 1.36
C LEU A 991 47.03 -22.54 0.93
N ARG A 992 47.52 -22.37 -0.31
CA ARG A 992 48.65 -23.16 -0.83
C ARG A 992 49.95 -22.84 -0.09
N VAL A 993 50.31 -21.56 0.01
CA VAL A 993 51.59 -21.13 0.62
C VAL A 993 51.63 -21.55 2.09
N THR A 994 50.58 -21.27 2.86
CA THR A 994 50.54 -21.63 4.28
C THR A 994 50.64 -23.14 4.48
N THR A 995 49.87 -23.92 3.70
CA THR A 995 49.89 -25.38 3.77
C THR A 995 51.26 -25.96 3.42
N ALA A 996 51.85 -25.51 2.31
CA ALA A 996 53.16 -25.99 1.86
C ALA A 996 54.27 -25.66 2.87
N VAL A 997 54.28 -24.45 3.43
CA VAL A 997 55.26 -24.06 4.45
C VAL A 997 55.08 -24.87 5.74
N LEU A 998 53.85 -25.02 6.23
CA LEU A 998 53.57 -25.72 7.47
C LEU A 998 54.01 -27.19 7.40
N PHE A 999 53.53 -27.94 6.41
CA PHE A 999 53.81 -29.38 6.29
C PHE A 999 55.25 -29.68 5.87
N ARG A 1000 55.93 -28.71 5.23
CA ARG A 1000 57.37 -28.82 4.97
C ARG A 1000 58.22 -28.55 6.21
N LYS A 1001 57.84 -27.55 7.02
CA LYS A 1001 58.62 -27.12 8.19
C LYS A 1001 58.39 -28.02 9.40
N PHE A 1002 57.14 -28.36 9.69
CA PHE A 1002 56.73 -29.16 10.85
C PHE A 1002 56.34 -30.57 10.40
N ARG A 1003 57.30 -31.25 9.75
CA ARG A 1003 57.10 -32.60 9.26
C ARG A 1003 56.86 -33.55 10.44
N GLY A 1004 55.75 -34.29 10.40
CA GLY A 1004 55.36 -35.20 11.47
C GLY A 1004 54.49 -34.56 12.56
N ALA A 1005 54.06 -33.31 12.40
CA ALA A 1005 53.10 -32.66 13.30
C ALA A 1005 51.87 -33.54 13.56
N GLN A 1006 51.28 -33.41 14.75
CA GLN A 1006 50.12 -34.21 15.17
C GLN A 1006 49.06 -33.33 15.82
N VAL A 1007 47.82 -33.80 15.79
CA VAL A 1007 46.75 -33.22 16.62
C VAL A 1007 47.12 -33.42 18.09
N HIS A 1008 47.00 -32.37 18.90
CA HIS A 1008 47.23 -32.48 20.33
C HIS A 1008 46.15 -33.37 20.97
N ALA A 1009 46.54 -34.26 21.88
CA ALA A 1009 45.67 -35.29 22.46
C ALA A 1009 44.42 -34.75 23.19
N SER A 1010 44.39 -33.46 23.56
CA SER A 1010 43.21 -32.82 24.16
C SER A 1010 42.13 -32.42 23.15
N MET A 1011 42.40 -32.46 21.85
CA MET A 1011 41.43 -32.08 20.83
C MET A 1011 40.52 -33.26 20.51
N THR A 1012 39.22 -32.99 20.44
CA THR A 1012 38.19 -33.96 20.10
C THR A 1012 37.49 -33.60 18.80
N GLN A 1013 36.74 -34.56 18.24
CA GLN A 1013 35.85 -34.26 17.11
C GLN A 1013 34.77 -33.22 17.47
N ASP A 1014 34.34 -33.18 18.73
CA ASP A 1014 33.35 -32.20 19.21
C ASP A 1014 33.92 -30.77 19.23
N ASP A 1015 35.21 -30.60 19.52
CA ASP A 1015 35.89 -29.31 19.46
C ASP A 1015 35.92 -28.73 18.05
N MET A 1016 35.95 -29.61 17.04
CA MET A 1016 36.04 -29.28 15.62
C MET A 1016 34.70 -29.34 14.91
N GLU A 1017 33.61 -29.59 15.65
CA GLU A 1017 32.27 -29.58 15.10
C GLU A 1017 31.93 -28.21 14.48
N LEU A 1018 31.20 -28.20 13.36
CA LEU A 1018 30.87 -26.97 12.63
C LEU A 1018 29.83 -26.14 13.38
N GLU A 1019 30.22 -24.94 13.80
CA GLU A 1019 29.31 -23.85 14.19
C GLU A 1019 29.16 -22.87 13.01
N ASN A 1020 27.93 -22.48 12.68
CA ASN A 1020 27.62 -21.65 11.52
C ASN A 1020 26.59 -20.55 11.81
N TYR A 1021 27.06 -19.31 11.91
CA TYR A 1021 26.19 -18.12 11.89
C TYR A 1021 26.20 -17.46 10.51
N THR A 1022 27.36 -16.95 10.10
CA THR A 1022 27.61 -16.37 8.77
C THR A 1022 28.68 -17.17 8.04
N LEU A 1023 29.74 -17.52 8.76
CA LEU A 1023 30.83 -18.38 8.32
C LEU A 1023 30.87 -19.62 9.22
N ILE A 1024 31.45 -20.72 8.74
CA ILE A 1024 31.80 -21.85 9.60
C ILE A 1024 33.04 -21.55 10.43
N ALA A 1025 33.02 -22.00 11.67
CA ALA A 1025 34.17 -22.04 12.56
C ALA A 1025 34.12 -23.32 13.42
N PRO A 1026 35.28 -23.78 13.96
CA PRO A 1026 35.30 -24.80 15.01
C PRO A 1026 34.49 -24.32 16.22
N LYS A 1027 33.62 -25.19 16.75
CA LYS A 1027 32.85 -24.93 17.98
C LYS A 1027 33.74 -24.48 19.15
N SER A 1028 34.94 -25.02 19.24
CA SER A 1028 35.90 -24.67 20.29
C SER A 1028 36.67 -23.37 20.04
N HIS A 1029 36.63 -22.82 18.82
CA HIS A 1029 37.44 -21.67 18.37
C HIS A 1029 38.95 -21.84 18.64
N LYS A 1030 39.46 -23.08 18.57
CA LYS A 1030 40.88 -23.44 18.72
C LYS A 1030 41.20 -24.69 17.87
N CYS A 1031 42.47 -24.87 17.52
CA CYS A 1031 42.95 -26.13 16.96
C CYS A 1031 44.40 -26.36 17.42
N LEU A 1032 44.57 -27.18 18.45
CA LEU A 1032 45.85 -27.41 19.09
C LEU A 1032 46.62 -28.53 18.39
N ILE A 1033 47.87 -28.26 18.01
CA ILE A 1033 48.77 -29.23 17.38
C ILE A 1033 50.13 -29.28 18.11
N THR A 1034 50.80 -30.43 17.98
CA THR A 1034 52.21 -30.61 18.35
C THR A 1034 53.06 -30.60 17.08
N LEU A 1035 54.25 -29.98 17.17
CA LEU A 1035 55.13 -29.74 16.02
C LEU A 1035 56.29 -30.73 15.95
#